data_AF-A0A3D1GXF7-F1
#
_entry.id   AF-A0A3D1GXF7-F1
#
_cell.length_a   1.000
_cell.length_b   1.000
_cell.length_c   1.000
_cell.angle_alpha   90.00
_cell.angle_beta   90.00
_cell.angle_gamma   90.00
#
_symmetry.space_group_name_H-M   'P 1'
#
loop_
_entity.id
_entity.type
_entity.pdbx_description
1 polymer ?
#
loop_
_entity_poly.entity_id
_entity_poly.type
_entity_poly.pdbx_seq_one_letter_code
_entity_poly.pdbx_strand_id
1 'polypeptide(L)'
;MTTHNLLFMKPLRSITFLVALFLLSVSEVSAQEVMRVLGTVVLKSDGSPCIGVNVSDAATRRVLAMTDVDGTFAVNVRSNARLRFSMVGMKTKEVDVKGKSRLHVVLEEESVSLKEVTISQKRITDKILPEPTDIEVKGNYFHVKTRVRVPREMFSHNTRLVVQPVLNNATRKQVTLMKPMVYDAREYNETQDRLYSFDLNDSLAGDPLARYITVKSEQTREKGRTNDIIGYSDSIYVEHVKDDFSCDVYMAIENYNRILYRDTTIIARGTVNPLRFLDYSFAAHELTDSAYFPKKEVQLRDSQGKVNLRFPVGKAVFDSSDPQNASEIDKLRQQIETISQSKGASLSSLELRGQSSPEGRYDRNLSLAKMRMDYALDFLKRTLPADMTQGMTFTSDAKVAPWSRVAEMLRKDTLSSEADGVEAILAAHHDIEAQGRAIQRLPFYHQIIATRCLPQLRRVDYTLHYNVYRTLTIDEIAQLYAQDYSQLSKYEFFKLYRAEADTAKRVNMMRQALEVYPSFMAAANDLSVQLINHRQYDASLLRPFAGANAPQEVNVNQLIALLNEGLYASADSVAHFVNDNESTHTMLAVNAVLNGRYDSENYATIAKTGKRNEVVMLLAMKLDDAALRMSRNLPDNEAVSHYLRAICLNRTDDPTEAYEELKRAFAMDASLKEIAKTDGDVTDLLSTDKQQ
;
A
#
# COMPACT_ATOMS: atom_id res chain seq x y z
N MET A 1 -83.34 16.17 -43.73
CA MET A 1 -84.32 16.85 -42.85
C MET A 1 -83.87 16.55 -41.43
N THR A 2 -83.58 17.48 -40.52
CA THR A 2 -83.96 18.89 -40.41
C THR A 2 -83.03 19.53 -39.37
N THR A 3 -82.72 20.80 -39.58
CA THR A 3 -82.02 21.72 -38.68
C THR A 3 -82.88 22.11 -37.46
N HIS A 4 -82.25 22.84 -36.52
CA HIS A 4 -82.81 23.75 -35.49
C HIS A 4 -83.11 23.14 -34.11
N ASN A 5 -82.92 23.81 -32.97
CA ASN A 5 -82.44 25.15 -32.57
C ASN A 5 -82.13 25.03 -31.06
N LEU A 6 -81.03 25.59 -30.54
CA LEU A 6 -81.00 26.84 -29.77
C LEU A 6 -82.04 26.96 -28.64
N LEU A 7 -81.58 27.00 -27.38
CA LEU A 7 -82.03 27.89 -26.29
C LEU A 7 -81.16 27.60 -25.04
N PHE A 8 -80.18 28.46 -24.71
CA PHE A 8 -80.26 29.64 -23.83
C PHE A 8 -80.38 29.35 -22.32
N MET A 9 -79.54 30.08 -21.57
CA MET A 9 -79.61 30.42 -20.15
C MET A 9 -78.88 29.51 -19.13
N LYS A 10 -77.68 29.99 -18.75
CA LYS A 10 -77.03 29.74 -17.45
C LYS A 10 -77.99 30.14 -16.31
N PRO A 11 -77.87 29.51 -15.13
CA PRO A 11 -77.22 30.28 -14.08
C PRO A 11 -76.33 29.41 -13.17
N LEU A 12 -75.03 29.70 -13.17
CA LEU A 12 -74.19 30.10 -12.02
C LEU A 12 -74.43 29.55 -10.59
N ARG A 13 -75.20 28.47 -10.41
CA ARG A 13 -75.48 27.79 -9.13
C ARG A 13 -74.95 26.36 -9.13
N SER A 14 -74.92 25.70 -10.29
CA SER A 14 -74.31 24.37 -10.41
C SER A 14 -72.78 24.40 -10.38
N ILE A 15 -72.12 25.50 -10.75
CA ILE A 15 -70.65 25.61 -10.69
C ILE A 15 -70.19 25.79 -9.24
N THR A 16 -70.90 26.56 -8.43
CA THR A 16 -70.59 26.72 -6.99
C THR A 16 -70.82 25.42 -6.23
N PHE A 17 -71.82 24.63 -6.62
CA PHE A 17 -72.06 23.30 -6.06
C PHE A 17 -71.03 22.26 -6.55
N LEU A 18 -70.61 22.30 -7.82
CA LEU A 18 -69.54 21.43 -8.34
C LEU A 18 -68.15 21.79 -7.77
N VAL A 19 -67.85 23.06 -7.55
CA VAL A 19 -66.59 23.50 -6.91
C VAL A 19 -66.58 23.13 -5.43
N ALA A 20 -67.72 23.22 -4.73
CA ALA A 20 -67.85 22.75 -3.35
C ALA A 20 -67.76 21.20 -3.25
N LEU A 21 -68.30 20.47 -4.23
CA LEU A 21 -68.18 19.00 -4.30
C LEU A 21 -66.76 18.54 -4.67
N PHE A 22 -66.02 19.32 -5.46
CA PHE A 22 -64.62 19.07 -5.81
C PHE A 22 -63.65 19.42 -4.66
N LEU A 23 -64.00 20.41 -3.83
CA LEU A 23 -63.26 20.76 -2.60
C LEU A 23 -63.46 19.74 -1.47
N LEU A 24 -64.54 18.94 -1.50
CA LEU A 24 -64.81 17.85 -0.55
C LEU A 24 -64.18 16.50 -0.96
N SER A 25 -63.53 16.43 -2.13
CA SER A 25 -62.76 15.27 -2.58
C SER A 25 -61.25 15.39 -2.32
N VAL A 26 -60.81 16.33 -1.49
CA VAL A 26 -59.47 16.29 -0.89
C VAL A 26 -59.48 15.16 0.12
N SER A 27 -59.26 13.94 -0.37
CA SER A 27 -58.80 12.84 0.45
C SER A 27 -57.62 13.38 1.24
N GLU A 28 -57.63 13.20 2.56
CA GLU A 28 -56.45 13.43 3.37
C GLU A 28 -55.31 12.57 2.81
N VAL A 29 -54.52 13.16 1.93
CA VAL A 29 -53.17 12.69 1.64
C VAL A 29 -52.42 13.03 2.92
N SER A 30 -52.50 12.13 3.89
CA SER A 30 -51.53 12.06 4.97
C SER A 30 -50.17 11.93 4.27
N ALA A 31 -49.46 13.05 4.16
CA ALA A 31 -48.05 13.05 3.86
C ALA A 31 -47.37 12.33 5.05
N GLN A 32 -47.34 11.01 5.00
CA GLN A 32 -46.64 10.20 6.00
C GLN A 32 -45.17 10.58 5.92
N GLU A 33 -44.71 11.30 6.93
CA GLU A 33 -43.37 11.84 7.04
C GLU A 33 -42.35 10.71 6.80
N VAL A 34 -41.61 10.82 5.70
CA VAL A 34 -40.53 9.88 5.34
C VAL A 34 -39.32 10.27 6.17
N MET A 35 -38.90 9.36 7.05
CA MET A 35 -37.77 9.56 7.95
C MET A 35 -36.66 8.57 7.64
N ARG A 36 -35.42 9.00 7.90
CA ARG A 36 -34.25 8.14 7.84
C ARG A 36 -34.14 7.35 9.14
N VAL A 37 -34.16 6.02 9.02
CA VAL A 37 -33.98 5.08 10.12
C VAL A 37 -32.61 4.44 9.99
N LEU A 38 -31.79 4.60 11.03
CA LEU A 38 -30.50 3.93 11.17
C LEU A 38 -30.65 2.74 12.11
N GLY A 39 -29.86 1.70 11.96
CA GLY A 39 -29.88 0.64 12.95
C GLY A 39 -28.78 -0.37 12.82
N THR A 40 -28.72 -1.27 13.79
CA THR A 40 -27.77 -2.39 13.84
C THR A 40 -28.52 -3.68 14.03
N VAL A 41 -28.10 -4.73 13.34
CA VAL A 41 -28.62 -6.08 13.46
C VAL A 41 -27.54 -6.98 14.02
N VAL A 42 -27.86 -7.73 15.08
CA VAL A 42 -26.91 -8.62 15.77
C VAL A 42 -27.52 -10.01 15.99
N LEU A 43 -26.65 -11.03 16.10
CA LEU A 43 -27.04 -12.40 16.41
C LEU A 43 -27.41 -12.55 17.88
N LYS A 44 -28.45 -13.35 18.16
CA LYS A 44 -28.86 -13.67 19.53
C LYS A 44 -27.85 -14.55 20.28
N SER A 45 -27.11 -15.40 19.56
CA SER A 45 -26.22 -16.42 20.12
C SER A 45 -24.99 -15.82 20.81
N ASP A 46 -24.33 -14.85 20.17
CA ASP A 46 -23.07 -14.28 20.66
C ASP A 46 -23.01 -12.74 20.60
N GLY A 47 -24.07 -12.08 20.11
CA GLY A 47 -24.13 -10.62 19.96
C GLY A 47 -23.29 -10.07 18.80
N SER A 48 -22.74 -10.92 17.93
CA SER A 48 -21.95 -10.50 16.78
C SER A 48 -22.80 -9.76 15.73
N PRO A 49 -22.24 -8.82 14.97
CA PRO A 49 -22.97 -8.12 13.92
C PRO A 49 -23.41 -9.05 12.79
N CYS A 50 -24.69 -8.95 12.40
CA CYS A 50 -25.24 -9.72 11.28
C CYS A 50 -24.99 -8.98 9.96
N ILE A 51 -24.03 -9.45 9.18
CA ILE A 51 -23.74 -8.96 7.82
C ILE A 51 -24.74 -9.54 6.82
N GLY A 52 -25.19 -8.75 5.84
CA GLY A 52 -25.98 -9.27 4.71
C GLY A 52 -27.47 -9.51 5.01
N VAL A 53 -28.00 -8.97 6.10
CA VAL A 53 -29.43 -9.05 6.43
C VAL A 53 -30.22 -8.16 5.48
N ASN A 54 -31.19 -8.73 4.78
CA ASN A 54 -32.11 -7.95 3.94
C ASN A 54 -33.09 -7.18 4.82
N VAL A 55 -33.08 -5.85 4.70
CA VAL A 55 -34.04 -4.93 5.30
C VAL A 55 -35.06 -4.55 4.24
N SER A 56 -36.29 -5.03 4.39
CA SER A 56 -37.37 -4.86 3.42
C SER A 56 -38.59 -4.19 4.06
N ASP A 57 -39.41 -3.53 3.26
CA ASP A 57 -40.73 -3.11 3.72
C ASP A 57 -41.62 -4.36 3.91
N ALA A 58 -42.22 -4.52 5.08
CA ALA A 58 -42.93 -5.75 5.43
C ALA A 58 -44.20 -5.98 4.60
N ALA A 59 -44.86 -4.90 4.13
CA ALA A 59 -46.08 -4.97 3.35
C ALA A 59 -45.80 -5.27 1.87
N THR A 60 -44.86 -4.53 1.27
CA THR A 60 -44.54 -4.64 -0.17
C THR A 60 -43.46 -5.66 -0.49
N ARG A 61 -42.73 -6.15 0.53
CA ARG A 61 -41.56 -7.05 0.41
C ARG A 61 -40.42 -6.47 -0.43
N ARG A 62 -40.48 -5.19 -0.80
CA ARG A 62 -39.42 -4.51 -1.52
C ARG A 62 -38.21 -4.37 -0.61
N VAL A 63 -37.05 -4.83 -1.08
CA VAL A 63 -35.77 -4.64 -0.39
C VAL A 63 -35.40 -3.16 -0.42
N LEU A 64 -35.09 -2.61 0.74
CA LEU A 64 -34.77 -1.19 0.93
C LEU A 64 -33.27 -0.98 1.20
N ALA A 65 -32.65 -1.89 1.94
CA ALA A 65 -31.21 -1.91 2.19
C ALA A 65 -30.77 -3.32 2.62
N MET A 66 -29.46 -3.50 2.74
CA MET A 66 -28.82 -4.68 3.30
C MET A 66 -27.81 -4.24 4.36
N THR A 67 -27.63 -5.02 5.42
CA THR A 67 -26.66 -4.66 6.47
C THR A 67 -25.22 -4.83 6.00
N ASP A 68 -24.36 -3.90 6.43
CA ASP A 68 -22.92 -3.90 6.14
C ASP A 68 -22.11 -4.78 7.12
N VAL A 69 -20.78 -4.66 7.07
CA VAL A 69 -19.84 -5.48 7.86
C VAL A 69 -19.97 -5.29 9.38
N ASP A 70 -20.47 -4.14 9.81
CA ASP A 70 -20.72 -3.82 11.22
C ASP A 70 -22.17 -4.10 11.61
N GLY A 71 -22.91 -4.82 10.74
CA GLY A 71 -24.32 -5.14 10.92
C GLY A 71 -25.24 -3.93 10.83
N THR A 72 -24.76 -2.78 10.32
CA THR A 72 -25.50 -1.53 10.31
C THR A 72 -26.31 -1.35 9.03
N PHE A 73 -27.42 -0.60 9.11
CA PHE A 73 -28.26 -0.27 7.97
C PHE A 73 -28.81 1.16 8.07
N ALA A 74 -29.15 1.71 6.91
CA ALA A 74 -29.84 3.00 6.78
C ALA A 74 -30.95 2.91 5.73
N VAL A 75 -32.19 3.21 6.10
CA VAL A 75 -33.35 3.19 5.18
C VAL A 75 -34.21 4.43 5.34
N ASN A 76 -34.75 4.94 4.25
CA ASN A 76 -35.75 6.01 4.27
C ASN A 76 -37.13 5.38 4.16
N VAL A 77 -37.92 5.47 5.23
CA VAL A 77 -39.26 4.86 5.31
C VAL A 77 -40.25 5.79 5.98
N ARG A 78 -41.54 5.56 5.72
CA ARG A 78 -42.62 6.29 6.40
C ARG A 78 -42.52 6.04 7.91
N SER A 79 -42.82 7.05 8.72
CA SER A 79 -42.71 6.98 10.18
C SER A 79 -43.49 5.83 10.83
N ASN A 80 -44.57 5.36 10.19
CA ASN A 80 -45.37 4.20 10.61
C ASN A 80 -45.07 2.90 9.85
N ALA A 81 -43.99 2.83 9.07
CA ALA A 81 -43.62 1.64 8.32
C ALA A 81 -43.25 0.47 9.25
N ARG A 82 -43.41 -0.75 8.75
CA ARG A 82 -42.92 -1.98 9.38
C ARG A 82 -41.79 -2.53 8.54
N LEU A 83 -40.63 -2.69 9.15
CA LEU A 83 -39.44 -3.24 8.50
C LEU A 83 -39.35 -4.73 8.78
N ARG A 84 -39.11 -5.50 7.73
CA ARG A 84 -38.85 -6.94 7.78
C ARG A 84 -37.36 -7.19 7.59
N PHE A 85 -36.77 -7.82 8.59
CA PHE A 85 -35.38 -8.28 8.62
C PHE A 85 -35.36 -9.76 8.32
N SER A 86 -34.67 -10.15 7.24
CA SER A 86 -34.57 -11.54 6.86
C SER A 86 -33.19 -11.90 6.34
N MET A 87 -32.69 -13.02 6.83
CA MET A 87 -31.44 -13.63 6.45
C MET A 87 -31.65 -15.14 6.44
N VAL A 88 -31.05 -15.85 5.49
CA VAL A 88 -31.18 -17.30 5.39
C VAL A 88 -30.56 -17.95 6.63
N GLY A 89 -31.22 -18.97 7.19
CA GLY A 89 -30.81 -19.60 8.45
C GLY A 89 -31.21 -18.81 9.71
N MET A 90 -31.94 -17.70 9.57
CA MET A 90 -32.41 -16.87 10.68
C MET A 90 -33.93 -16.72 10.64
N LYS A 91 -34.55 -16.66 11.82
CA LYS A 91 -35.97 -16.37 11.98
C LYS A 91 -36.26 -14.96 11.49
N THR A 92 -37.13 -14.86 10.50
CA THR A 92 -37.58 -13.54 9.99
C THR A 92 -38.18 -12.74 11.15
N LYS A 93 -37.73 -11.49 11.30
CA LYS A 93 -38.23 -10.58 12.34
C LYS A 93 -38.80 -9.34 11.70
N GLU A 94 -40.05 -9.01 12.04
CA GLU A 94 -40.69 -7.77 11.62
C GLU A 94 -40.70 -6.79 12.82
N VAL A 95 -40.31 -5.54 12.57
CA VAL A 95 -40.20 -4.48 13.58
C VAL A 95 -40.92 -3.23 13.07
N ASP A 96 -41.90 -2.75 13.83
CA ASP A 96 -42.55 -1.46 13.54
C ASP A 96 -41.60 -0.30 13.86
N VAL A 97 -41.43 0.63 12.92
CA VAL A 97 -40.56 1.81 13.08
C VAL A 97 -41.12 2.76 14.15
N LYS A 98 -42.45 2.97 14.18
CA LYS A 98 -43.16 3.82 15.17
C LYS A 98 -42.49 5.18 15.42
N GLY A 99 -41.99 5.82 14.37
CA GLY A 99 -41.32 7.13 14.45
C GLY A 99 -39.90 7.11 15.02
N LYS A 100 -39.31 5.95 15.30
CA LYS A 100 -37.95 5.84 15.82
C LYS A 100 -36.92 6.01 14.71
N SER A 101 -35.99 6.95 14.88
CA SER A 101 -34.85 7.16 13.96
C SER A 101 -33.72 6.14 14.14
N ARG A 102 -33.73 5.35 15.23
CA ARG A 102 -32.74 4.30 15.49
C ARG A 102 -33.39 2.98 15.91
N LEU A 103 -32.91 1.87 15.34
CA LEU A 103 -33.37 0.51 15.65
C LEU A 103 -32.19 -0.40 16.01
N HIS A 104 -32.36 -1.24 17.02
CA HIS A 104 -31.46 -2.34 17.34
C HIS A 104 -32.24 -3.64 17.23
N VAL A 105 -31.83 -4.52 16.32
CA VAL A 105 -32.59 -5.72 15.94
C VAL A 105 -31.75 -6.96 16.24
N VAL A 106 -32.21 -7.77 17.18
CA VAL A 106 -31.60 -9.08 17.46
C VAL A 106 -32.29 -10.14 16.60
N LEU A 107 -31.55 -10.84 15.75
CA LEU A 107 -32.03 -11.97 14.94
C LEU A 107 -31.71 -13.30 15.62
N GLU A 108 -32.65 -14.24 15.54
CA GLU A 108 -32.51 -15.58 16.09
C GLU A 108 -32.22 -16.56 14.95
N GLU A 109 -31.38 -17.56 15.18
CA GLU A 109 -31.14 -18.64 14.22
C GLU A 109 -32.40 -19.50 14.05
N GLU A 110 -32.73 -19.86 12.80
CA GLU A 110 -33.84 -20.76 12.45
C GLU A 110 -33.35 -21.77 11.40
N SER A 111 -33.39 -23.04 11.76
CA SER A 111 -33.16 -24.13 10.81
C SER A 111 -34.35 -24.21 9.84
N VAL A 112 -34.20 -23.65 8.65
CA VAL A 112 -35.23 -23.72 7.60
C VAL A 112 -35.25 -25.14 7.03
N SER A 113 -36.22 -25.93 7.46
CA SER A 113 -36.62 -27.18 6.78
C SER A 113 -37.69 -26.85 5.75
N LEU A 114 -37.58 -27.44 4.56
CA LEU A 114 -38.55 -27.26 3.48
C LEU A 114 -39.95 -27.68 3.97
N LYS A 115 -40.95 -26.80 3.82
CA LYS A 115 -42.34 -27.25 3.78
C LYS A 115 -42.52 -28.06 2.50
N GLU A 116 -42.66 -29.36 2.71
CA GLU A 116 -42.92 -30.42 1.76
C GLU A 116 -43.96 -29.96 0.72
N VAL A 117 -43.53 -29.72 -0.52
CA VAL A 117 -44.42 -29.81 -1.66
C VAL A 117 -44.46 -31.29 -2.01
N THR A 118 -45.67 -31.84 -1.96
CA THR A 118 -46.00 -33.27 -2.03
C THR A 118 -45.34 -33.96 -3.22
N ILE A 119 -44.15 -34.52 -3.00
CA ILE A 119 -43.60 -35.62 -3.79
C ILE A 119 -43.04 -36.60 -2.75
N SER A 120 -43.93 -37.50 -2.31
CA SER A 120 -43.64 -38.81 -1.72
C SER A 120 -42.25 -39.00 -1.08
N GLN A 121 -42.20 -38.93 0.25
CA GLN A 121 -41.31 -39.66 1.16
C GLN A 121 -40.18 -40.48 0.48
N LYS A 122 -39.09 -39.80 0.11
CA LYS A 122 -37.74 -40.36 0.16
C LYS A 122 -36.85 -39.26 0.71
N ARG A 123 -36.38 -39.49 1.95
CA ARG A 123 -35.27 -38.82 2.65
C ARG A 123 -34.73 -37.56 1.95
N ILE A 124 -34.96 -36.40 2.55
CA ILE A 124 -34.02 -35.27 2.43
C ILE A 124 -32.75 -35.68 3.23
N THR A 125 -31.95 -36.62 2.71
CA THR A 125 -30.62 -36.96 3.26
C THR A 125 -29.49 -36.37 2.45
N ASP A 126 -29.73 -35.92 1.22
CA ASP A 126 -28.67 -35.57 0.30
C ASP A 126 -28.60 -34.03 0.19
N LYS A 127 -28.01 -33.38 1.19
CA LYS A 127 -27.61 -31.97 1.07
C LYS A 127 -26.48 -31.86 0.05
N ILE A 128 -26.46 -30.77 -0.74
CA ILE A 128 -25.28 -30.43 -1.54
C ILE A 128 -24.20 -30.01 -0.55
N LEU A 129 -23.22 -30.89 -0.33
CA LEU A 129 -22.09 -30.66 0.54
C LEU A 129 -20.82 -30.88 -0.27
N PRO A 130 -20.04 -29.83 -0.52
CA PRO A 130 -18.67 -30.00 -1.00
C PRO A 130 -17.89 -30.86 -0.01
N GLU A 131 -17.04 -31.74 -0.51
CA GLU A 131 -16.14 -32.52 0.33
C GLU A 131 -15.10 -31.58 0.97
N PRO A 132 -14.83 -31.68 2.30
CA PRO A 132 -13.72 -30.97 2.92
C PRO A 132 -12.41 -31.26 2.19
N THR A 133 -11.52 -30.28 2.16
CA THR A 133 -10.25 -30.34 1.46
C THR A 133 -9.21 -29.44 2.12
N ASP A 134 -7.99 -29.50 1.62
CA ASP A 134 -6.87 -28.70 2.07
C ASP A 134 -6.61 -27.53 1.11
N ILE A 135 -6.01 -26.47 1.66
CA ILE A 135 -5.37 -25.43 0.88
C ILE A 135 -3.90 -25.81 0.73
N GLU A 136 -3.54 -26.43 -0.39
CA GLU A 136 -2.16 -26.83 -0.68
C GLU A 136 -1.36 -25.62 -1.16
N VAL A 137 -0.23 -25.34 -0.51
CA VAL A 137 0.65 -24.22 -0.87
C VAL A 137 1.78 -24.71 -1.79
N LYS A 138 1.95 -24.06 -2.95
CA LYS A 138 3.07 -24.27 -3.88
C LYS A 138 3.62 -22.92 -4.33
N GLY A 139 4.80 -22.57 -3.85
CA GLY A 139 5.31 -21.20 -3.97
C GLY A 139 4.28 -20.21 -3.39
N ASN A 140 3.89 -19.24 -4.20
CA ASN A 140 2.83 -18.28 -3.85
C ASN A 140 1.45 -18.67 -4.38
N TYR A 141 1.25 -19.91 -4.85
CA TYR A 141 -0.05 -20.37 -5.35
C TYR A 141 -0.72 -21.30 -4.36
N PHE A 142 -1.96 -20.97 -4.03
CA PHE A 142 -2.82 -21.77 -3.17
C PHE A 142 -3.72 -22.60 -4.06
N HIS A 143 -3.63 -23.92 -3.94
CA HIS A 143 -4.39 -24.87 -4.72
C HIS A 143 -5.54 -25.43 -3.87
N VAL A 144 -6.76 -25.33 -4.39
CA VAL A 144 -7.95 -25.90 -3.75
C VAL A 144 -8.58 -26.89 -4.71
N LYS A 145 -8.77 -28.12 -4.22
CA LYS A 145 -9.36 -29.22 -5.00
C LYS A 145 -10.45 -29.89 -4.19
N THR A 146 -11.69 -29.85 -4.67
CA THR A 146 -12.81 -30.50 -3.97
C THR A 146 -13.72 -31.16 -4.99
N ARG A 147 -14.70 -31.91 -4.50
CA ARG A 147 -15.78 -32.49 -5.29
C ARG A 147 -17.09 -32.06 -4.66
N VAL A 148 -18.04 -31.69 -5.50
CA VAL A 148 -19.39 -31.35 -5.07
C VAL A 148 -20.31 -32.47 -5.52
N ARG A 149 -20.95 -33.13 -4.56
CA ARG A 149 -21.98 -34.14 -4.82
C ARG A 149 -23.32 -33.44 -4.99
N VAL A 150 -23.93 -33.63 -6.16
CA VAL A 150 -25.17 -32.98 -6.56
C VAL A 150 -26.29 -34.02 -6.68
N PRO A 151 -27.39 -33.88 -5.91
CA PRO A 151 -28.52 -34.80 -5.99
C PRO A 151 -29.27 -34.70 -7.31
N ARG A 152 -29.40 -35.82 -8.02
CA ARG A 152 -29.95 -35.83 -9.40
C ARG A 152 -31.36 -35.25 -9.49
N GLU A 153 -32.20 -35.52 -8.49
CA GLU A 153 -33.62 -35.15 -8.49
C GLU A 153 -33.80 -33.63 -8.53
N MET A 154 -32.93 -32.89 -7.83
CA MET A 154 -32.93 -31.42 -7.82
C MET A 154 -32.53 -30.81 -9.16
N PHE A 155 -31.85 -31.54 -10.04
CA PHE A 155 -31.36 -31.08 -11.35
C PHE A 155 -32.00 -31.84 -12.51
N SER A 156 -33.28 -32.18 -12.37
CA SER A 156 -34.05 -32.91 -13.38
C SER A 156 -34.66 -32.00 -14.45
N HIS A 157 -34.88 -30.71 -14.16
CA HIS A 157 -35.63 -29.78 -15.01
C HIS A 157 -34.90 -28.42 -15.18
N ASN A 158 -35.50 -27.32 -14.75
CA ASN A 158 -35.10 -25.94 -15.02
C ASN A 158 -34.26 -25.31 -13.90
N THR A 159 -33.22 -26.02 -13.44
CA THR A 159 -32.39 -25.56 -12.33
C THR A 159 -30.92 -25.45 -12.69
N ARG A 160 -30.27 -24.44 -12.12
CA ARG A 160 -28.84 -24.21 -12.13
C ARG A 160 -28.29 -24.23 -10.71
N LEU A 161 -27.09 -24.76 -10.53
CA LEU A 161 -26.29 -24.64 -9.32
C LEU A 161 -25.11 -23.73 -9.62
N VAL A 162 -24.92 -22.72 -8.79
CA VAL A 162 -23.71 -21.89 -8.76
C VAL A 162 -22.98 -22.17 -7.46
N VAL A 163 -21.71 -22.54 -7.58
CA VAL A 163 -20.79 -22.75 -6.46
C VAL A 163 -19.64 -21.77 -6.61
N GLN A 164 -19.48 -20.90 -5.62
CA GLN A 164 -18.45 -19.87 -5.59
C GLN A 164 -17.51 -20.14 -4.41
N PRO A 165 -16.34 -20.74 -4.65
CA PRO A 165 -15.28 -20.84 -3.65
C PRO A 165 -14.64 -19.47 -3.44
N VAL A 166 -14.31 -19.20 -2.18
CA VAL A 166 -13.84 -17.91 -1.70
C VAL A 166 -12.69 -18.16 -0.75
N LEU A 167 -11.51 -17.65 -1.10
CA LEU A 167 -10.37 -17.65 -0.22
C LEU A 167 -10.47 -16.45 0.73
N ASN A 168 -10.52 -16.72 2.02
CA ASN A 168 -10.63 -15.70 3.06
C ASN A 168 -9.29 -15.57 3.77
N ASN A 169 -8.66 -14.39 3.70
CA ASN A 169 -7.48 -14.03 4.47
C ASN A 169 -7.93 -13.34 5.77
N ALA A 170 -7.95 -14.08 6.86
CA ALA A 170 -8.42 -13.59 8.15
C ALA A 170 -7.46 -12.55 8.74
N THR A 171 -6.15 -12.71 8.55
CA THR A 171 -5.13 -11.76 9.04
C THR A 171 -5.35 -10.36 8.48
N ARG A 172 -5.66 -10.26 7.18
CA ARG A 172 -5.80 -8.97 6.47
C ARG A 172 -7.24 -8.55 6.26
N LYS A 173 -8.21 -9.37 6.69
CA LYS A 173 -9.65 -9.16 6.44
C LYS A 173 -9.96 -8.97 4.95
N GLN A 174 -9.30 -9.77 4.12
CA GLN A 174 -9.43 -9.71 2.66
C GLN A 174 -10.08 -10.97 2.13
N VAL A 175 -11.00 -10.80 1.19
CA VAL A 175 -11.73 -11.89 0.56
C VAL A 175 -11.40 -11.90 -0.94
N THR A 176 -11.02 -13.06 -1.47
CA THR A 176 -10.70 -13.22 -2.88
C THR A 176 -11.52 -14.34 -3.50
N LEU A 177 -12.25 -14.02 -4.57
CA LEU A 177 -13.08 -14.99 -5.30
C LEU A 177 -12.19 -15.90 -6.14
N MET A 178 -12.39 -17.21 -6.03
CA MET A 178 -11.80 -18.18 -6.95
C MET A 178 -12.72 -18.37 -8.17
N LYS A 179 -12.33 -19.18 -9.17
CA LYS A 179 -13.22 -19.48 -10.29
C LYS A 179 -14.51 -20.13 -9.78
N PRO A 180 -15.70 -19.69 -10.20
CA PRO A 180 -16.94 -20.36 -9.86
C PRO A 180 -17.07 -21.68 -10.62
N MET A 181 -17.91 -22.56 -10.09
CA MET A 181 -18.36 -23.78 -10.75
C MET A 181 -19.87 -23.69 -10.96
N VAL A 182 -20.32 -23.89 -12.20
CA VAL A 182 -21.74 -23.80 -12.55
C VAL A 182 -22.20 -25.12 -13.12
N TYR A 183 -23.35 -25.59 -12.67
CA TYR A 183 -23.94 -26.84 -13.12
C TYR A 183 -25.39 -26.66 -13.53
N ASP A 184 -25.63 -26.84 -14.81
CA ASP A 184 -26.94 -26.68 -15.41
C ASP A 184 -27.60 -28.03 -15.64
N ALA A 185 -28.86 -28.14 -15.23
CA ALA A 185 -29.72 -29.16 -15.77
C ALA A 185 -29.91 -28.93 -17.28
N ARG A 186 -30.06 -30.02 -18.05
CA ARG A 186 -30.11 -29.96 -19.52
C ARG A 186 -31.20 -29.00 -20.03
N GLU A 187 -32.41 -29.08 -19.47
CA GLU A 187 -33.53 -28.21 -19.87
C GLU A 187 -33.27 -26.73 -19.54
N TYR A 188 -32.59 -26.44 -18.42
CA TYR A 188 -32.18 -25.08 -18.05
C TYR A 188 -31.30 -24.46 -19.13
N ASN A 189 -30.22 -25.16 -19.49
CA ASN A 189 -29.23 -24.70 -20.44
C ASN A 189 -29.83 -24.54 -21.85
N GLU A 190 -30.55 -25.56 -22.35
CA GLU A 190 -31.20 -25.52 -23.67
C GLU A 190 -32.21 -24.38 -23.81
N THR A 191 -32.89 -24.00 -22.73
CA THR A 191 -33.86 -22.90 -22.77
C THR A 191 -33.16 -21.54 -22.79
N GLN A 192 -32.06 -21.38 -22.06
CA GLN A 192 -31.24 -20.17 -22.13
C GLN A 192 -30.65 -19.98 -23.53
N ASP A 193 -30.12 -21.04 -24.14
CA ASP A 193 -29.55 -21.01 -25.50
C ASP A 193 -30.57 -20.71 -26.61
N ARG A 194 -31.87 -20.98 -26.37
CA ARG A 194 -32.94 -20.74 -27.35
C ARG A 194 -33.55 -19.34 -27.30
N LEU A 195 -33.10 -18.47 -26.40
CA LEU A 195 -33.61 -17.10 -26.31
C LEU A 195 -33.21 -16.29 -27.55
N TYR A 196 -34.18 -15.95 -28.40
CA TYR A 196 -33.96 -15.27 -29.69
C TYR A 196 -33.14 -13.96 -29.64
N SER A 197 -33.09 -13.27 -28.51
CA SER A 197 -32.39 -11.99 -28.34
C SER A 197 -31.25 -12.06 -27.32
N PHE A 198 -30.80 -13.26 -26.98
CA PHE A 198 -29.76 -13.50 -25.99
C PHE A 198 -28.83 -14.60 -26.48
N ASP A 199 -27.54 -14.29 -26.58
CA ASP A 199 -26.50 -15.28 -26.81
C ASP A 199 -25.85 -15.58 -25.46
N LEU A 200 -25.96 -16.84 -25.00
CA LEU A 200 -25.39 -17.29 -23.74
C LEU A 200 -23.90 -16.98 -23.65
N ASN A 201 -23.16 -17.08 -24.76
CA ASN A 201 -21.70 -16.94 -24.80
C ASN A 201 -21.23 -15.52 -25.11
N ASP A 202 -22.14 -14.55 -25.29
CA ASP A 202 -21.77 -13.16 -25.54
C ASP A 202 -21.04 -12.57 -24.32
N SER A 203 -19.83 -12.06 -24.55
CA SER A 203 -18.96 -11.55 -23.48
C SER A 203 -19.42 -10.24 -22.81
N LEU A 204 -20.37 -9.52 -23.42
CA LEU A 204 -20.86 -8.21 -22.98
C LEU A 204 -22.32 -8.25 -22.50
N ALA A 205 -23.17 -9.02 -23.19
CA ALA A 205 -24.61 -9.09 -22.96
C ALA A 205 -25.13 -10.50 -22.65
N GLY A 206 -24.25 -11.51 -22.68
CA GLY A 206 -24.56 -12.91 -22.38
C GLY A 206 -24.51 -13.24 -20.89
N ASP A 207 -24.47 -14.54 -20.57
CA ASP A 207 -24.36 -15.00 -19.19
C ASP A 207 -22.89 -14.87 -18.73
N PRO A 208 -22.59 -14.06 -17.68
CA PRO A 208 -21.22 -13.91 -17.20
C PRO A 208 -20.60 -15.22 -16.71
N LEU A 209 -21.43 -16.20 -16.37
CA LEU A 209 -21.02 -17.52 -15.91
C LEU A 209 -20.92 -18.56 -17.02
N ALA A 210 -21.27 -18.24 -18.27
CA ALA A 210 -21.34 -19.18 -19.39
C ALA A 210 -20.10 -20.08 -19.53
N ARG A 211 -18.92 -19.47 -19.44
CA ARG A 211 -17.62 -20.16 -19.57
C ARG A 211 -17.34 -21.22 -18.48
N TYR A 212 -18.11 -21.22 -17.40
CA TYR A 212 -17.97 -22.13 -16.26
C TYR A 212 -19.08 -23.17 -16.17
N ILE A 213 -20.02 -23.17 -17.13
CA ILE A 213 -21.16 -24.09 -17.13
C ILE A 213 -20.70 -25.49 -17.49
N THR A 214 -21.01 -26.42 -16.59
CA THR A 214 -21.03 -27.85 -16.86
C THR A 214 -22.47 -28.29 -17.03
N VAL A 215 -22.84 -28.74 -18.23
CA VAL A 215 -24.19 -29.26 -18.48
C VAL A 215 -24.26 -30.71 -18.02
N LYS A 216 -25.33 -31.04 -17.29
CA LYS A 216 -25.63 -32.40 -16.83
C LYS A 216 -25.55 -33.41 -17.96
N SER A 217 -24.78 -34.47 -17.73
CA SER A 217 -24.61 -35.59 -18.68
C SER A 217 -24.40 -36.91 -17.95
N GLU A 218 -24.51 -38.04 -18.67
CA GLU A 218 -24.22 -39.37 -18.10
C GLU A 218 -22.77 -39.50 -17.61
N GLN A 219 -21.84 -38.69 -18.13
CA GLN A 219 -20.44 -38.69 -17.69
C GLN A 219 -20.25 -38.10 -16.28
N THR A 220 -21.17 -37.23 -15.84
CA THR A 220 -21.15 -36.66 -14.49
C THR A 220 -21.70 -37.60 -13.42
N ARG A 221 -22.18 -38.79 -13.81
CA ARG A 221 -22.82 -39.78 -12.94
C ARG A 221 -21.81 -40.43 -11.99
N GLU A 222 -22.12 -40.44 -10.70
CA GLU A 222 -21.38 -41.27 -9.74
C GLU A 222 -21.61 -42.76 -10.02
N LYS A 223 -20.53 -43.54 -10.14
CA LYS A 223 -20.63 -44.99 -10.41
C LYS A 223 -21.40 -45.69 -9.28
N GLY A 224 -22.48 -46.40 -9.64
CA GLY A 224 -23.28 -47.18 -8.69
C GLY A 224 -24.18 -46.35 -7.77
N ARG A 225 -24.31 -45.04 -7.97
CA ARG A 225 -25.20 -44.16 -7.19
C ARG A 225 -26.08 -43.27 -8.07
N THR A 226 -27.10 -42.66 -7.46
CA THR A 226 -28.06 -41.78 -8.13
C THR A 226 -27.63 -40.32 -8.17
N ASN A 227 -26.48 -39.95 -7.63
CA ASN A 227 -26.00 -38.57 -7.59
C ASN A 227 -25.01 -38.29 -8.72
N ASP A 228 -24.85 -37.00 -9.03
CA ASP A 228 -23.85 -36.52 -9.97
C ASP A 228 -22.67 -35.92 -9.16
N ILE A 229 -21.43 -36.08 -9.62
CA ILE A 229 -20.23 -35.53 -8.97
C ILE A 229 -19.56 -34.55 -9.92
N ILE A 230 -19.23 -33.38 -9.40
CA ILE A 230 -18.52 -32.35 -10.13
C ILE A 230 -17.19 -32.09 -9.44
N GLY A 231 -16.10 -32.31 -10.16
CA GLY A 231 -14.76 -32.00 -9.67
C GLY A 231 -14.47 -30.51 -9.80
N TYR A 232 -13.88 -29.94 -8.75
CA TYR A 232 -13.38 -28.58 -8.74
C TYR A 232 -11.86 -28.59 -8.50
N SER A 233 -11.14 -27.81 -9.30
CA SER A 233 -9.71 -27.58 -9.12
C SER A 233 -9.38 -26.18 -9.61
N ASP A 234 -8.87 -25.34 -8.72
CA ASP A 234 -8.38 -24.01 -9.07
C ASP A 234 -7.16 -23.64 -8.24
N SER A 235 -6.48 -22.59 -8.67
CA SER A 235 -5.31 -22.04 -7.99
C SER A 235 -5.32 -20.53 -8.02
N ILE A 236 -4.88 -19.90 -6.94
CA ILE A 236 -4.84 -18.44 -6.82
C ILE A 236 -3.51 -17.98 -6.26
N TYR A 237 -3.01 -16.85 -6.77
CA TYR A 237 -1.78 -16.22 -6.29
C TYR A 237 -2.02 -15.48 -4.97
N VAL A 238 -1.10 -15.65 -4.02
CA VAL A 238 -1.10 -15.06 -2.69
C VAL A 238 0.29 -14.53 -2.37
N GLU A 239 0.39 -13.23 -2.12
CA GLU A 239 1.66 -12.58 -1.78
C GLU A 239 2.14 -12.98 -0.37
N HIS A 240 1.24 -12.93 0.62
CA HIS A 240 1.56 -13.21 2.02
C HIS A 240 1.16 -14.63 2.43
N VAL A 241 1.94 -15.60 1.98
CA VAL A 241 1.68 -17.05 2.17
C VAL A 241 1.62 -17.52 3.64
N LYS A 242 2.06 -16.69 4.58
CA LYS A 242 2.08 -16.97 6.03
C LYS A 242 0.84 -16.44 6.77
N ASP A 243 -0.05 -15.71 6.09
CA ASP A 243 -1.29 -15.24 6.70
C ASP A 243 -2.25 -16.40 7.02
N ASP A 244 -3.30 -16.12 7.79
CA ASP A 244 -4.36 -17.08 8.12
C ASP A 244 -5.39 -17.14 6.99
N PHE A 245 -5.65 -18.36 6.49
CA PHE A 245 -6.56 -18.58 5.38
C PHE A 245 -7.59 -19.68 5.68
N SER A 246 -8.83 -19.43 5.25
CA SER A 246 -9.85 -20.46 5.06
C SER A 246 -10.36 -20.43 3.62
N CYS A 247 -10.96 -21.54 3.19
CA CYS A 247 -11.71 -21.59 1.95
C CYS A 247 -13.17 -21.89 2.25
N ASP A 248 -14.01 -20.91 1.92
CA ASP A 248 -15.45 -20.95 2.13
C ASP A 248 -16.13 -21.11 0.78
N VAL A 249 -17.18 -21.92 0.71
CA VAL A 249 -17.94 -22.17 -0.51
C VAL A 249 -19.35 -21.66 -0.33
N TYR A 250 -19.72 -20.69 -1.16
CA TYR A 250 -21.08 -20.19 -1.29
C TYR A 250 -21.80 -20.94 -2.39
N MET A 251 -22.97 -21.48 -2.10
CA MET A 251 -23.76 -22.25 -3.06
C MET A 251 -25.13 -21.62 -3.24
N ALA A 252 -25.61 -21.59 -4.48
CA ALA A 252 -26.98 -21.18 -4.81
C ALA A 252 -27.58 -22.13 -5.84
N ILE A 253 -28.79 -22.61 -5.59
CA ILE A 253 -29.61 -23.27 -6.61
C ILE A 253 -30.66 -22.27 -7.07
N GLU A 254 -30.81 -22.09 -8.37
CA GLU A 254 -31.75 -21.16 -8.96
C GLU A 254 -32.53 -21.78 -10.12
N ASN A 255 -33.68 -21.19 -10.41
CA ASN A 255 -34.37 -21.37 -11.68
C ASN A 255 -34.47 -20.00 -12.38
N TYR A 256 -35.14 -19.95 -13.54
CA TYR A 256 -35.22 -18.72 -14.34
C TYR A 256 -35.77 -17.48 -13.62
N ASN A 257 -36.53 -17.65 -12.54
CA ASN A 257 -37.28 -16.57 -11.90
C ASN A 257 -36.83 -16.26 -10.48
N ARG A 258 -36.14 -17.19 -9.80
CA ARG A 258 -35.74 -17.02 -8.40
C ARG A 258 -34.66 -18.01 -7.98
N ILE A 259 -34.02 -17.67 -6.87
CA ILE A 259 -33.13 -18.55 -6.14
C ILE A 259 -33.96 -19.46 -5.23
N LEU A 260 -33.77 -20.77 -5.39
CA LEU A 260 -34.47 -21.83 -4.67
C LEU A 260 -33.78 -22.21 -3.37
N TYR A 261 -32.45 -22.14 -3.34
CA TYR A 261 -31.62 -22.54 -2.20
C TYR A 261 -30.35 -21.70 -2.14
N ARG A 262 -29.88 -21.40 -0.93
CA ARG A 262 -28.55 -20.86 -0.68
C ARG A 262 -27.95 -21.50 0.56
N ASP A 263 -26.65 -21.73 0.52
CA ASP A 263 -25.91 -22.28 1.64
C ASP A 263 -24.45 -21.82 1.62
N THR A 264 -23.77 -21.98 2.74
CA THR A 264 -22.35 -21.67 2.88
C THR A 264 -21.69 -22.75 3.70
N THR A 265 -20.56 -23.27 3.22
CA THR A 265 -19.81 -24.32 3.90
C THR A 265 -18.33 -24.01 3.84
N ILE A 266 -17.66 -24.11 4.99
CA ILE A 266 -16.20 -24.02 5.05
C ILE A 266 -15.65 -25.37 4.59
N ILE A 267 -14.88 -25.37 3.52
CA ILE A 267 -14.31 -26.60 2.95
C ILE A 267 -12.86 -26.82 3.38
N ALA A 268 -12.15 -25.76 3.75
CA ALA A 268 -10.78 -25.85 4.25
C ALA A 268 -10.55 -24.85 5.37
N ARG A 269 -9.87 -25.28 6.44
CA ARG A 269 -9.46 -24.44 7.57
C ARG A 269 -7.94 -24.49 7.66
N GLY A 270 -7.29 -23.35 7.48
CA GLY A 270 -5.83 -23.28 7.45
C GLY A 270 -5.22 -23.76 6.13
N THR A 271 -3.90 -23.65 6.07
CA THR A 271 -3.08 -24.06 4.93
C THR A 271 -2.26 -25.29 5.28
N VAL A 272 -2.15 -26.22 4.34
CA VAL A 272 -1.25 -27.38 4.45
C VAL A 272 0.07 -26.99 3.78
N ASN A 273 1.09 -26.76 4.60
CA ASN A 273 2.41 -26.33 4.12
C ASN A 273 3.53 -26.83 5.05
N PRO A 274 3.96 -28.09 4.92
CA PRO A 274 5.09 -28.62 5.69
C PRO A 274 6.40 -27.85 5.47
N LEU A 275 6.59 -27.28 4.26
CA LEU A 275 7.79 -26.52 3.90
C LEU A 275 7.99 -25.24 4.72
N ARG A 276 6.98 -24.80 5.49
CA ARG A 276 7.15 -23.72 6.49
C ARG A 276 8.24 -24.03 7.52
N PHE A 277 8.50 -25.32 7.73
CA PHE A 277 9.53 -25.80 8.65
C PHE A 277 10.83 -26.19 7.94
N LEU A 278 10.99 -25.92 6.65
CA LEU A 278 12.24 -26.12 5.95
C LEU A 278 13.30 -25.17 6.54
N ASP A 279 14.41 -25.73 7.01
CA ASP A 279 15.52 -24.99 7.60
C ASP A 279 16.60 -24.71 6.55
N TYR A 280 16.94 -23.45 6.36
CA TYR A 280 18.00 -23.04 5.43
C TYR A 280 18.57 -21.68 5.86
N SER A 281 19.84 -21.47 5.52
CA SER A 281 20.54 -20.21 5.74
C SER A 281 21.62 -20.08 4.67
N PHE A 282 21.67 -18.92 4.01
CA PHE A 282 22.64 -18.62 2.97
C PHE A 282 23.40 -17.36 3.33
N ALA A 283 24.68 -17.33 2.98
CA ALA A 283 25.52 -16.16 3.19
C ALA A 283 25.30 -15.15 2.06
N ALA A 284 25.08 -13.89 2.42
CA ALA A 284 25.03 -12.77 1.48
C ALA A 284 26.43 -12.22 1.22
N HIS A 285 26.69 -11.71 0.02
CA HIS A 285 28.03 -11.28 -0.40
C HIS A 285 28.04 -9.84 -0.91
N GLU A 286 29.04 -9.05 -0.49
CA GLU A 286 29.28 -7.73 -1.05
C GLU A 286 29.80 -7.82 -2.49
N LEU A 287 29.65 -6.76 -3.28
CA LEU A 287 30.22 -6.70 -4.62
C LEU A 287 31.74 -6.75 -4.55
N THR A 288 32.33 -7.66 -5.33
CA THR A 288 33.78 -7.86 -5.39
C THR A 288 34.43 -7.17 -6.59
N ASP A 289 33.72 -7.09 -7.72
CA ASP A 289 34.24 -6.49 -8.94
C ASP A 289 34.18 -4.95 -8.89
N SER A 290 35.36 -4.34 -8.92
CA SER A 290 35.55 -2.89 -8.93
C SER A 290 34.90 -2.17 -10.13
N ALA A 291 34.57 -2.88 -11.21
CA ALA A 291 33.85 -2.32 -12.35
C ALA A 291 32.46 -1.78 -11.96
N TYR A 292 31.83 -2.36 -10.94
CA TYR A 292 30.52 -1.93 -10.42
C TYR A 292 30.60 -0.87 -9.32
N PHE A 293 31.81 -0.51 -8.88
CA PHE A 293 31.98 0.54 -7.89
C PHE A 293 31.79 1.91 -8.53
N PRO A 294 31.23 2.88 -7.78
CA PRO A 294 31.11 4.25 -8.29
C PRO A 294 32.49 4.78 -8.65
N LYS A 295 32.60 5.44 -9.81
CA LYS A 295 33.85 6.03 -10.27
C LYS A 295 34.09 7.36 -9.57
N LYS A 296 35.36 7.75 -9.52
CA LYS A 296 35.74 9.10 -9.08
C LYS A 296 35.22 10.11 -10.10
N GLU A 297 34.39 11.04 -9.66
CA GLU A 297 33.83 12.10 -10.49
C GLU A 297 34.35 13.47 -10.04
N VAL A 298 34.53 14.38 -10.99
CA VAL A 298 34.81 15.79 -10.71
C VAL A 298 33.50 16.46 -10.35
N GLN A 299 33.45 17.13 -9.20
CA GLN A 299 32.24 17.81 -8.75
C GLN A 299 32.39 19.33 -8.81
N LEU A 300 31.37 19.96 -9.42
CA LEU A 300 31.09 21.39 -9.27
C LEU A 300 30.43 21.59 -7.90
N ARG A 301 30.99 22.48 -7.10
CA ARG A 301 30.51 22.82 -5.77
C ARG A 301 30.33 24.34 -5.67
N ASP A 302 29.35 24.74 -4.89
CA ASP A 302 28.99 26.13 -4.69
C ASP A 302 29.35 26.55 -3.27
N SER A 303 29.92 27.74 -3.11
CA SER A 303 30.05 28.40 -1.82
C SER A 303 29.37 29.76 -1.88
N GLN A 304 28.65 30.11 -0.83
CA GLN A 304 27.98 31.40 -0.70
C GLN A 304 28.64 32.21 0.41
N GLY A 305 28.70 33.51 0.22
CA GLY A 305 29.19 34.44 1.23
C GLY A 305 28.53 35.81 1.11
N LYS A 306 28.72 36.63 2.15
CA LYS A 306 28.18 37.99 2.20
C LYS A 306 29.34 38.94 2.43
N VAL A 307 29.48 39.96 1.58
CA VAL A 307 30.46 41.03 1.78
C VAL A 307 29.72 42.34 2.01
N ASN A 308 29.88 42.93 3.19
CA ASN A 308 29.25 44.21 3.48
C ASN A 308 30.14 45.39 3.05
N LEU A 309 30.27 45.60 1.74
CA LEU A 309 31.04 46.74 1.20
C LEU A 309 30.28 48.05 1.38
N ARG A 310 30.87 48.98 2.14
CA ARG A 310 30.35 50.33 2.37
C ARG A 310 30.74 51.26 1.24
N PHE A 311 29.73 51.79 0.56
CA PHE A 311 29.88 52.83 -0.44
C PHE A 311 29.50 54.21 0.14
N PRO A 312 30.33 55.24 -0.06
CA PRO A 312 29.95 56.61 0.26
C PRO A 312 28.66 57.03 -0.47
N VAL A 313 27.91 57.94 0.14
CA VAL A 313 26.64 58.43 -0.41
C VAL A 313 26.86 59.02 -1.80
N GLY A 314 26.06 58.60 -2.77
CA GLY A 314 26.11 59.08 -4.16
C GLY A 314 27.34 58.67 -4.96
N LYS A 315 28.26 57.86 -4.40
CA LYS A 315 29.44 57.36 -5.09
C LYS A 315 29.32 55.87 -5.43
N ALA A 316 29.85 55.51 -6.59
CA ALA A 316 29.97 54.12 -7.05
C ALA A 316 31.26 53.44 -6.59
N VAL A 317 32.23 54.23 -6.14
CA VAL A 317 33.55 53.79 -5.68
C VAL A 317 33.55 53.69 -4.16
N PHE A 318 33.92 52.52 -3.63
CA PHE A 318 34.19 52.34 -2.20
C PHE A 318 35.66 52.61 -1.90
N ASP A 319 35.96 52.99 -0.65
CA ASP A 319 37.34 53.14 -0.19
C ASP A 319 37.86 51.80 0.34
N SER A 320 38.89 51.25 -0.28
CA SER A 320 39.51 49.99 0.12
C SER A 320 40.38 50.11 1.39
N SER A 321 40.74 51.34 1.78
CA SER A 321 41.47 51.64 3.02
C SER A 321 40.56 51.85 4.22
N ASP A 322 39.23 51.93 4.01
CA ASP A 322 38.26 51.93 5.09
C ASP A 322 38.37 50.61 5.90
N PRO A 323 38.52 50.66 7.23
CA PRO A 323 38.74 49.47 8.05
C PRO A 323 37.65 48.38 7.92
N GLN A 324 36.39 48.77 7.65
CA GLN A 324 35.32 47.81 7.44
C GLN A 324 35.46 47.13 6.08
N ASN A 325 35.65 47.91 5.01
CA ASN A 325 35.81 47.36 3.67
C ASN A 325 37.06 46.47 3.58
N ALA A 326 38.18 46.90 4.18
CA ALA A 326 39.39 46.10 4.25
C ALA A 326 39.16 44.74 4.95
N SER A 327 38.45 44.73 6.07
CA SER A 327 38.11 43.49 6.79
C SER A 327 37.19 42.57 5.98
N GLU A 328 36.17 43.12 5.32
CA GLU A 328 35.22 42.34 4.51
C GLU A 328 35.88 41.76 3.24
N ILE A 329 36.79 42.51 2.62
CA ILE A 329 37.62 42.03 1.51
C ILE A 329 38.59 40.93 1.97
N ASP A 330 39.20 41.08 3.14
CA ASP A 330 40.12 40.07 3.67
C ASP A 330 39.40 38.75 4.03
N LYS A 331 38.17 38.81 4.55
CA LYS A 331 37.33 37.61 4.76
C LYS A 331 37.07 36.86 3.45
N LEU A 332 36.69 37.59 2.40
CA LEU A 332 36.49 37.03 1.08
C LEU A 332 37.79 36.40 0.56
N ARG A 333 38.92 37.11 0.69
CA ARG A 333 40.24 36.61 0.29
C ARG A 333 40.62 35.33 1.02
N GLN A 334 40.45 35.27 2.34
CA GLN A 334 40.71 34.08 3.15
C GLN A 334 39.83 32.90 2.73
N GLN A 335 38.55 33.14 2.40
CA GLN A 335 37.66 32.10 1.89
C GLN A 335 38.16 31.55 0.54
N ILE A 336 38.56 32.43 -0.37
CA ILE A 336 39.13 32.03 -1.67
C ILE A 336 40.48 31.32 -1.48
N GLU A 337 41.34 31.77 -0.57
CA GLU A 337 42.60 31.10 -0.24
C GLU A 337 42.36 29.72 0.36
N THR A 338 41.34 29.55 1.19
CA THR A 338 40.95 28.23 1.74
C THR A 338 40.49 27.28 0.63
N ILE A 339 39.71 27.79 -0.32
CA ILE A 339 39.32 27.04 -1.51
C ILE A 339 40.54 26.74 -2.39
N SER A 340 41.48 27.68 -2.54
CA SER A 340 42.73 27.52 -3.31
C SER A 340 43.67 26.47 -2.72
N GLN A 341 43.85 26.49 -1.41
CA GLN A 341 44.69 25.52 -0.68
C GLN A 341 44.11 24.10 -0.75
N SER A 342 42.81 23.98 -1.06
CA SER A 342 42.22 22.69 -1.39
C SER A 342 42.81 22.21 -2.73
N LYS A 343 43.82 21.34 -2.66
CA LYS A 343 44.51 20.75 -3.83
C LYS A 343 43.52 20.41 -4.95
N GLY A 344 43.69 20.96 -6.15
CA GLY A 344 42.84 20.64 -7.31
C GLY A 344 41.50 21.38 -7.37
N ALA A 345 41.21 22.33 -6.48
CA ALA A 345 40.08 23.24 -6.70
C ALA A 345 40.42 24.27 -7.80
N SER A 346 39.49 24.51 -8.72
CA SER A 346 39.53 25.63 -9.67
C SER A 346 38.23 26.41 -9.61
N LEU A 347 38.28 27.72 -9.68
CA LEU A 347 37.07 28.55 -9.66
C LEU A 347 36.42 28.54 -11.04
N SER A 348 35.10 28.38 -11.11
CA SER A 348 34.34 28.33 -12.37
C SER A 348 33.56 29.61 -12.62
N SER A 349 32.93 30.20 -11.59
CA SER A 349 32.26 31.50 -11.72
C SER A 349 32.12 32.26 -10.41
N LEU A 350 32.02 33.59 -10.51
CA LEU A 350 31.71 34.50 -9.41
C LEU A 350 30.50 35.34 -9.79
N GLU A 351 29.41 35.18 -9.04
CA GLU A 351 28.21 36.01 -9.15
C GLU A 351 28.20 37.05 -8.02
N LEU A 352 27.98 38.32 -8.37
CA LEU A 352 27.75 39.40 -7.40
C LEU A 352 26.30 39.88 -7.48
N ARG A 353 25.65 40.04 -6.33
CA ARG A 353 24.31 40.61 -6.23
C ARG A 353 24.33 41.81 -5.31
N GLY A 354 24.12 42.99 -5.89
CA GLY A 354 24.16 44.27 -5.19
C GLY A 354 22.79 44.84 -4.94
N GLN A 355 22.65 45.50 -3.78
CA GLN A 355 21.46 46.27 -3.48
C GLN A 355 21.82 47.73 -3.16
N SER A 356 21.09 48.68 -3.76
CA SER A 356 21.10 50.08 -3.31
C SER A 356 19.92 50.34 -2.38
N SER A 357 20.10 51.31 -1.50
CA SER A 357 19.04 51.81 -0.63
C SER A 357 18.04 52.67 -1.44
N PRO A 358 16.75 52.70 -1.05
CA PRO A 358 15.68 53.29 -1.88
C PRO A 358 15.61 54.82 -1.90
N GLU A 359 16.48 55.54 -1.19
CA GLU A 359 16.39 56.99 -1.07
C GLU A 359 16.75 57.72 -2.38
N GLY A 360 15.85 58.55 -2.89
CA GLY A 360 16.05 59.30 -4.14
C GLY A 360 15.27 58.72 -5.32
N ARG A 361 15.68 59.06 -6.55
CA ARG A 361 15.01 58.58 -7.76
C ARG A 361 15.39 57.13 -8.06
N TYR A 362 14.39 56.29 -8.36
CA TYR A 362 14.60 54.85 -8.55
C TYR A 362 15.63 54.54 -9.63
N ASP A 363 15.49 55.15 -10.82
CA ASP A 363 16.40 54.92 -11.95
C ASP A 363 17.85 55.29 -11.60
N ARG A 364 18.03 56.39 -10.85
CA ARG A 364 19.36 56.84 -10.41
C ARG A 364 19.97 55.85 -9.41
N ASN A 365 19.16 55.29 -8.51
CA ASN A 365 19.60 54.30 -7.54
C ASN A 365 19.90 52.95 -8.17
N LEU A 366 19.16 52.56 -9.21
CA LEU A 366 19.43 51.37 -9.99
C LEU A 366 20.72 51.52 -10.80
N SER A 367 20.91 52.65 -11.49
CA SER A 367 22.16 52.98 -12.17
C SER A 367 23.33 53.01 -11.19
N LEU A 368 23.14 53.57 -10.00
CA LEU A 368 24.18 53.60 -8.97
C LEU A 368 24.49 52.20 -8.43
N ALA A 369 23.49 51.35 -8.23
CA ALA A 369 23.72 49.95 -7.85
C ALA A 369 24.51 49.19 -8.92
N LYS A 370 24.18 49.38 -10.20
CA LYS A 370 24.92 48.80 -11.33
C LYS A 370 26.37 49.26 -11.35
N MET A 371 26.61 50.58 -11.29
CA MET A 371 27.97 51.13 -11.25
C MET A 371 28.78 50.64 -10.04
N ARG A 372 28.13 50.45 -8.88
CA ARG A 372 28.77 49.86 -7.69
C ARG A 372 29.13 48.40 -7.90
N MET A 373 28.27 47.64 -8.57
CA MET A 373 28.53 46.23 -8.86
C MET A 373 29.64 46.07 -9.87
N ASP A 374 29.66 46.88 -10.92
CA ASP A 374 30.72 46.86 -11.93
C ASP A 374 32.06 47.23 -11.28
N TYR A 375 32.08 48.25 -10.41
CA TYR A 375 33.28 48.62 -9.66
C TYR A 375 33.76 47.51 -8.72
N ALA A 376 32.83 46.90 -7.95
CA ALA A 376 33.16 45.78 -7.05
C ALA A 376 33.67 44.57 -7.83
N LEU A 377 33.04 44.23 -8.96
CA LEU A 377 33.43 43.14 -9.82
C LEU A 377 34.84 43.35 -10.39
N ASP A 378 35.12 44.55 -10.90
CA ASP A 378 36.43 44.89 -11.45
C ASP A 378 37.52 44.95 -10.38
N PHE A 379 37.19 45.42 -9.19
CA PHE A 379 38.09 45.37 -8.05
C PHE A 379 38.44 43.93 -7.67
N LEU A 380 37.44 43.04 -7.58
CA LEU A 380 37.64 41.64 -7.25
C LEU A 380 38.44 40.91 -8.33
N LYS A 381 38.15 41.14 -9.63
CA LYS A 381 38.94 40.59 -10.74
C LYS A 381 40.43 40.92 -10.62
N ARG A 382 40.79 42.11 -10.12
CA ARG A 382 42.19 42.54 -9.94
C ARG A 382 42.84 42.01 -8.67
N THR A 383 42.03 41.72 -7.65
CA THR A 383 42.48 41.26 -6.34
C THR A 383 42.67 39.74 -6.31
N LEU A 384 41.95 39.02 -7.15
CA LEU A 384 42.02 37.58 -7.28
C LEU A 384 43.32 37.13 -8.00
N PRO A 385 43.96 36.03 -7.56
CA PRO A 385 45.12 35.47 -8.24
C PRO A 385 44.83 35.11 -9.72
N ALA A 386 45.71 35.51 -10.64
CA ALA A 386 45.50 35.37 -12.08
C ALA A 386 45.42 33.90 -12.54
N ASP A 387 46.10 33.00 -11.84
CA ASP A 387 46.08 31.55 -12.02
C ASP A 387 44.73 30.91 -11.65
N MET A 388 43.96 31.53 -10.75
CA MET A 388 42.66 31.01 -10.30
C MET A 388 41.47 31.58 -11.06
N THR A 389 41.62 32.73 -11.72
CA THR A 389 40.55 33.39 -12.48
C THR A 389 40.52 33.02 -13.97
N GLN A 390 41.47 32.18 -14.39
CA GLN A 390 41.63 31.80 -15.79
C GLN A 390 40.44 30.95 -16.27
N GLY A 391 39.60 31.52 -17.12
CA GLY A 391 38.38 30.86 -17.62
C GLY A 391 37.16 31.00 -16.71
N MET A 392 37.24 31.78 -15.62
CA MET A 392 36.07 32.10 -14.80
C MET A 392 35.07 32.99 -15.55
N THR A 393 33.78 32.73 -15.33
CA THR A 393 32.74 33.69 -15.70
C THR A 393 32.40 34.61 -14.53
N PHE A 394 32.28 35.90 -14.82
CA PHE A 394 31.99 36.94 -13.85
C PHE A 394 30.63 37.55 -14.18
N THR A 395 29.68 37.50 -13.26
CA THR A 395 28.34 38.07 -13.44
C THR A 395 27.99 39.02 -12.30
N SER A 396 27.21 40.05 -12.62
CA SER A 396 26.71 41.02 -11.65
C SER A 396 25.22 41.27 -11.86
N ASP A 397 24.45 41.27 -10.77
CA ASP A 397 23.05 41.70 -10.72
C ASP A 397 22.90 42.84 -9.70
N ALA A 398 22.04 43.81 -10.00
CA ALA A 398 21.88 45.01 -9.20
C ALA A 398 20.40 45.38 -9.07
N LYS A 399 19.95 45.61 -7.83
CA LYS A 399 18.55 45.96 -7.51
C LYS A 399 18.48 47.10 -6.51
N VAL A 400 17.33 47.77 -6.45
CA VAL A 400 17.03 48.76 -5.40
C VAL A 400 16.23 48.06 -4.31
N ALA A 401 16.58 48.26 -3.03
CA ALA A 401 15.83 47.71 -1.91
C ALA A 401 14.45 48.34 -1.80
N PRO A 402 13.39 47.56 -1.56
CA PRO A 402 12.09 48.13 -1.24
C PRO A 402 12.10 48.74 0.17
N TRP A 403 11.25 49.75 0.40
CA TRP A 403 11.06 50.35 1.72
C TRP A 403 10.48 49.36 2.75
N SER A 404 9.81 48.29 2.31
CA SER A 404 9.38 47.19 3.19
C SER A 404 10.55 46.57 3.97
N ARG A 405 11.74 46.54 3.38
CA ARG A 405 12.92 46.01 4.06
C ARG A 405 13.35 46.88 5.24
N VAL A 406 13.08 48.19 5.20
CA VAL A 406 13.32 49.10 6.34
C VAL A 406 12.37 48.78 7.50
N ALA A 407 11.09 48.52 7.20
CA ALA A 407 10.11 48.12 8.23
C ALA A 407 10.52 46.79 8.90
N GLU A 408 10.91 45.79 8.12
CA GLU A 408 11.41 44.51 8.64
C GLU A 408 12.63 44.68 9.55
N MET A 409 13.55 45.59 9.21
CA MET A 409 14.72 45.89 10.05
C MET A 409 14.32 46.57 11.37
N LEU A 410 13.40 47.54 11.33
CA LEU A 410 12.91 48.22 12.53
C LEU A 410 12.19 47.24 13.48
N ARG A 411 11.38 46.33 12.94
CA ARG A 411 10.74 45.23 13.71
C ARG A 411 11.79 44.35 14.38
N LYS A 412 12.83 43.97 13.64
CA LYS A 412 13.92 43.13 14.14
C LYS A 412 14.70 43.80 15.27
N ASP A 413 14.86 45.12 15.20
CA ASP A 413 15.51 45.93 16.23
C ASP A 413 14.55 46.30 17.39
N THR A 414 13.40 45.64 17.49
CA THR A 414 12.35 45.84 18.51
C THR A 414 11.68 47.23 18.51
N LEU A 415 11.88 48.03 17.45
CA LEU A 415 11.29 49.36 17.25
C LEU A 415 9.91 49.25 16.57
N SER A 416 8.95 48.69 17.30
CA SER A 416 7.65 48.32 16.73
C SER A 416 6.82 49.53 16.30
N SER A 417 6.81 50.61 17.08
CA SER A 417 6.07 51.85 16.75
C SER A 417 6.58 52.55 15.49
N GLU A 418 7.89 52.55 15.30
CA GLU A 418 8.56 53.14 14.15
C GLU A 418 8.34 52.27 12.91
N ALA A 419 8.35 50.94 13.07
CA ALA A 419 7.98 50.00 12.01
C ALA A 419 6.52 50.18 11.57
N ASP A 420 5.58 50.29 12.53
CA ASP A 420 4.15 50.56 12.25
C ASP A 420 3.99 51.85 11.42
N GLY A 421 4.75 52.90 11.76
CA GLY A 421 4.75 54.16 11.03
C GLY A 421 5.25 54.04 9.58
N VAL A 422 6.24 53.18 9.32
CA VAL A 422 6.71 52.89 7.96
C VAL A 422 5.71 52.01 7.21
N GLU A 423 5.17 50.97 7.84
CA GLU A 423 4.18 50.04 7.26
C GLU A 423 2.89 50.76 6.86
N ALA A 424 2.42 51.72 7.66
CA ALA A 424 1.26 52.56 7.33
C ALA A 424 1.48 53.38 6.05
N ILE A 425 2.70 53.88 5.82
CA ILE A 425 3.06 54.62 4.60
C ILE A 425 3.15 53.68 3.39
N LEU A 426 3.66 52.46 3.58
CA LEU A 426 3.69 51.43 2.53
C LEU A 426 2.28 51.01 2.11
N ALA A 427 1.34 50.95 3.06
CA ALA A 427 -0.07 50.65 2.78
C ALA A 427 -0.76 51.81 2.04
N ALA A 428 -0.38 53.06 2.32
CA ALA A 428 -0.99 54.25 1.72
C ALA A 428 -0.44 54.64 0.34
N HIS A 429 0.77 54.18 -0.02
CA HIS A 429 1.43 54.53 -1.27
C HIS A 429 2.00 53.32 -2.00
N HIS A 430 1.65 53.13 -3.27
CA HIS A 430 2.16 52.03 -4.10
C HIS A 430 3.48 52.34 -4.82
N ASP A 431 3.77 53.62 -5.07
CA ASP A 431 5.00 54.05 -5.77
C ASP A 431 6.17 54.21 -4.78
N ILE A 432 7.33 53.66 -5.14
CA ILE A 432 8.52 53.64 -4.28
C ILE A 432 9.08 55.04 -3.99
N GLU A 433 8.92 55.98 -4.93
CA GLU A 433 9.35 57.36 -4.74
C GLU A 433 8.37 58.14 -3.85
N ALA A 434 7.06 57.90 -4.00
CA ALA A 434 6.03 58.43 -3.11
C ALA A 434 6.20 57.93 -1.67
N GLN A 435 6.45 56.63 -1.50
CA GLN A 435 6.83 56.03 -0.22
C GLN A 435 8.06 56.73 0.36
N GLY A 436 9.12 56.92 -0.44
CA GLY A 436 10.34 57.58 0.00
C GLY A 436 10.14 59.02 0.48
N ARG A 437 9.34 59.82 -0.25
CA ARG A 437 9.03 61.21 0.16
C ARG A 437 8.24 61.27 1.47
N ALA A 438 7.33 60.32 1.70
CA ALA A 438 6.55 60.24 2.93
C ALA A 438 7.41 59.74 4.10
N ILE A 439 8.22 58.70 3.90
CA ILE A 439 9.12 58.14 4.91
C ILE A 439 10.18 59.18 5.36
N GLN A 440 10.69 60.01 4.44
CA GLN A 440 11.63 61.09 4.75
C GLN A 440 11.08 62.16 5.70
N ARG A 441 9.74 62.30 5.80
CA ARG A 441 9.08 63.26 6.69
C ARG A 441 8.83 62.70 8.09
N LEU A 442 9.10 61.41 8.32
CA LEU A 442 8.94 60.80 9.64
C LEU A 442 9.92 61.43 10.63
N PRO A 443 9.48 61.71 11.88
CA PRO A 443 10.31 62.40 12.87
C PRO A 443 11.59 61.63 13.24
N PHE A 444 11.55 60.30 13.13
CA PHE A 444 12.69 59.42 13.39
C PHE A 444 13.53 59.09 12.15
N TYR A 445 13.20 59.65 10.97
CA TYR A 445 13.92 59.34 9.73
C TYR A 445 15.41 59.61 9.84
N HIS A 446 15.79 60.83 10.26
CA HIS A 446 17.20 61.23 10.34
C HIS A 446 17.96 60.56 11.50
N GLN A 447 17.26 60.12 12.55
CA GLN A 447 17.89 59.54 13.74
C GLN A 447 18.06 58.02 13.66
N ILE A 448 17.15 57.33 12.97
CA ILE A 448 17.07 55.87 12.93
C ILE A 448 17.20 55.35 11.50
N ILE A 449 16.29 55.75 10.60
CA ILE A 449 16.24 55.16 9.25
C ILE A 449 17.50 55.52 8.45
N ALA A 450 17.86 56.80 8.39
CA ALA A 450 18.98 57.30 7.60
C ALA A 450 20.35 56.88 8.12
N THR A 451 20.49 56.74 9.44
CA THR A 451 21.76 56.46 10.13
C THR A 451 21.99 54.99 10.39
N ARG A 452 20.94 54.20 10.65
CA ARG A 452 21.05 52.77 11.00
C ARG A 452 20.53 51.85 9.90
N CYS A 453 19.38 52.14 9.29
CA CYS A 453 18.75 51.21 8.35
C CYS A 453 19.30 51.33 6.93
N LEU A 454 19.28 52.54 6.33
CA LEU A 454 19.69 52.76 4.94
C LEU A 454 21.13 52.32 4.64
N PRO A 455 22.13 52.51 5.54
CA PRO A 455 23.48 52.02 5.30
C PRO A 455 23.57 50.49 5.18
N GLN A 456 22.74 49.72 5.90
CA GLN A 456 22.76 48.25 5.85
C GLN A 456 22.08 47.68 4.60
N LEU A 457 21.26 48.47 3.91
CA LEU A 457 20.65 48.10 2.63
C LEU A 457 21.63 48.22 1.46
N ARG A 458 22.78 48.88 1.66
CA ARG A 458 23.85 49.02 0.68
C ARG A 458 24.81 47.83 0.79
N ARG A 459 24.34 46.63 0.45
CA ARG A 459 25.08 45.36 0.61
C ARG A 459 25.39 44.70 -0.74
N VAL A 460 26.42 43.85 -0.73
CA VAL A 460 26.83 43.02 -1.86
C VAL A 460 26.90 41.56 -1.40
N ASP A 461 26.03 40.73 -1.93
CA ASP A 461 26.09 39.28 -1.73
C ASP A 461 26.92 38.66 -2.88
N TYR A 462 27.63 37.56 -2.62
CA TYR A 462 28.31 36.82 -3.68
C TYR A 462 28.09 35.32 -3.59
N THR A 463 28.08 34.68 -4.75
CA THR A 463 28.10 33.24 -4.90
C THR A 463 29.32 32.87 -5.73
N LEU A 464 30.16 31.99 -5.19
CA LEU A 464 31.35 31.49 -5.85
C LEU A 464 31.16 30.01 -6.19
N HIS A 465 31.17 29.72 -7.48
CA HIS A 465 31.14 28.36 -8.01
C HIS A 465 32.57 27.88 -8.26
N TYR A 466 32.89 26.66 -7.86
CA TYR A 466 34.23 26.08 -8.02
C TYR A 466 34.16 24.57 -8.32
N ASN A 467 35.09 24.08 -9.12
CA ASN A 467 35.27 22.67 -9.44
C ASN A 467 36.36 22.09 -8.54
N VAL A 468 36.16 20.91 -7.97
CA VAL A 468 37.20 20.23 -7.19
C VAL A 468 37.69 18.99 -7.94
N TYR A 469 38.92 19.04 -8.47
CA TYR A 469 39.63 17.94 -9.15
C TYR A 469 40.40 17.03 -8.17
N ARG A 470 39.97 16.93 -6.91
CA ARG A 470 40.53 15.95 -5.95
C ARG A 470 39.45 15.18 -5.23
N THR A 471 39.80 13.96 -4.82
CA THR A 471 38.99 13.19 -3.89
C THR A 471 39.14 13.77 -2.48
N LEU A 472 38.02 14.08 -1.83
CA LEU A 472 37.99 14.42 -0.41
C LEU A 472 38.56 13.27 0.44
N THR A 473 39.18 13.62 1.56
CA THR A 473 39.56 12.69 2.63
C THR A 473 38.31 12.18 3.35
N ILE A 474 38.42 11.06 4.07
CA ILE A 474 37.28 10.48 4.80
C ILE A 474 36.74 11.48 5.85
N ASP A 475 37.63 12.23 6.52
CA ASP A 475 37.23 13.23 7.51
C ASP A 475 36.47 14.42 6.89
N GLU A 476 36.94 14.92 5.74
CA GLU A 476 36.22 15.96 4.98
C GLU A 476 34.85 15.46 4.51
N ILE A 477 34.75 14.21 4.05
CA ILE A 477 33.49 13.58 3.65
C ILE A 477 32.54 13.46 4.85
N ALA A 478 33.05 13.04 6.01
CA ALA A 478 32.25 12.89 7.23
C ALA A 478 31.72 14.25 7.75
N GLN A 479 32.54 15.31 7.67
CA GLN A 479 32.09 16.67 8.00
C GLN A 479 30.99 17.15 7.06
N LEU A 480 31.15 16.91 5.76
CA LEU A 480 30.14 17.28 4.77
C LEU A 480 28.83 16.51 4.98
N TYR A 481 28.92 15.19 5.23
CA TYR A 481 27.77 14.35 5.57
C TYR A 481 26.98 14.89 6.78
N ALA A 482 27.69 15.33 7.82
CA ALA A 482 27.06 15.89 9.02
C ALA A 482 26.40 17.26 8.78
N GLN A 483 26.88 18.04 7.82
CA GLN A 483 26.30 19.33 7.45
C GLN A 483 25.11 19.17 6.51
N ASP A 484 25.33 18.48 5.39
CA ASP A 484 24.34 18.23 4.34
C ASP A 484 24.79 17.05 3.47
N TYR A 485 24.24 15.87 3.76
CA TYR A 485 24.56 14.64 3.05
C TYR A 485 24.09 14.64 1.59
N SER A 486 23.15 15.50 1.20
CA SER A 486 22.63 15.55 -0.18
C SER A 486 23.68 16.02 -1.20
N GLN A 487 24.76 16.65 -0.73
CA GLN A 487 25.88 17.14 -1.55
C GLN A 487 26.99 16.12 -1.77
N LEU A 488 26.84 14.90 -1.25
CA LEU A 488 27.77 13.81 -1.45
C LEU A 488 27.44 13.08 -2.75
N SER A 489 28.45 12.78 -3.55
CA SER A 489 28.32 11.85 -4.68
C SER A 489 28.24 10.39 -4.23
N LYS A 490 27.83 9.50 -5.15
CA LYS A 490 27.88 8.04 -4.95
C LYS A 490 29.27 7.56 -4.48
N TYR A 491 30.35 8.10 -5.04
CA TYR A 491 31.71 7.72 -4.67
C TYR A 491 32.09 8.11 -3.24
N GLU A 492 31.67 9.29 -2.79
CA GLU A 492 31.96 9.77 -1.45
C GLU A 492 31.14 9.02 -0.40
N PHE A 493 29.84 8.76 -0.68
CA PHE A 493 29.04 7.85 0.12
C PHE A 493 29.68 6.47 0.25
N PHE A 494 30.11 5.88 -0.88
CA PHE A 494 30.76 4.58 -0.91
C PHE A 494 31.97 4.48 0.00
N LYS A 495 32.83 5.50 -0.03
CA LYS A 495 33.98 5.57 0.87
C LYS A 495 33.57 5.73 2.32
N LEU A 496 32.61 6.62 2.58
CA LEU A 496 32.19 6.96 3.94
C LEU A 496 31.65 5.73 4.67
N TYR A 497 30.65 5.07 4.10
CA TYR A 497 30.00 3.96 4.78
C TYR A 497 30.91 2.73 4.87
N ARG A 498 31.83 2.50 3.92
CA ARG A 498 32.79 1.38 4.00
C ARG A 498 33.91 1.62 5.01
N ALA A 499 34.18 2.87 5.37
CA ALA A 499 35.12 3.23 6.42
C ALA A 499 34.48 3.24 7.82
N GLU A 500 33.15 3.26 7.92
CA GLU A 500 32.42 3.27 9.18
C GLU A 500 32.41 1.87 9.82
N ALA A 501 32.89 1.80 11.07
CA ALA A 501 32.97 0.56 11.83
C ALA A 501 31.66 0.24 12.58
N ASP A 502 30.88 1.26 12.93
CA ASP A 502 29.58 1.09 13.58
C ASP A 502 28.52 0.66 12.56
N THR A 503 28.00 -0.57 12.72
CA THR A 503 27.01 -1.15 11.81
C THR A 503 25.74 -0.32 11.70
N ALA A 504 25.24 0.26 12.79
CA ALA A 504 24.00 1.02 12.77
C ALA A 504 24.19 2.34 12.00
N LYS A 505 25.32 3.03 12.23
CA LYS A 505 25.68 4.22 11.45
C LYS A 505 25.89 3.89 9.98
N ARG A 506 26.60 2.79 9.68
CA ARG A 506 26.83 2.32 8.31
C ARG A 506 25.52 2.04 7.58
N VAL A 507 24.57 1.35 8.21
CA VAL A 507 23.22 1.11 7.65
C VAL A 507 22.48 2.42 7.39
N ASN A 508 22.53 3.37 8.32
CA ASN A 508 21.89 4.68 8.14
C ASN A 508 22.49 5.46 6.96
N MET A 509 23.83 5.48 6.85
CA MET A 509 24.53 6.11 5.72
C MET A 509 24.12 5.50 4.38
N MET A 510 23.99 4.16 4.30
CA MET A 510 23.55 3.50 3.07
C MET A 510 22.09 3.81 2.72
N ARG A 511 21.19 3.88 3.71
CA ARG A 511 19.79 4.30 3.49
C ARG A 511 19.72 5.73 2.95
N GLN A 512 20.47 6.67 3.54
CA GLN A 512 20.54 8.05 3.05
C GLN A 512 21.18 8.14 1.66
N ALA A 513 22.19 7.32 1.37
CA ALA A 513 22.77 7.25 0.02
C ALA A 513 21.73 6.81 -1.03
N LEU A 514 20.82 5.90 -0.68
CA LEU A 514 19.75 5.43 -1.55
C LEU A 514 18.57 6.40 -1.64
N GLU A 515 18.35 7.22 -0.61
CA GLU A 515 17.41 8.34 -0.66
C GLU A 515 17.83 9.38 -1.70
N VAL A 516 19.12 9.75 -1.70
CA VAL A 516 19.69 10.69 -2.68
C VAL A 516 19.84 10.03 -4.06
N TYR A 517 20.25 8.76 -4.08
CA TYR A 517 20.50 8.01 -5.31
C TYR A 517 19.83 6.63 -5.32
N PRO A 518 18.53 6.55 -5.69
CA PRO A 518 17.83 5.27 -5.80
C PRO A 518 18.45 4.29 -6.79
N SER A 519 19.28 4.77 -7.73
CA SER A 519 20.01 3.95 -8.72
C SER A 519 21.38 3.45 -8.22
N PHE A 520 21.67 3.55 -6.92
CA PHE A 520 22.99 3.22 -6.37
C PHE A 520 23.11 1.73 -5.97
N MET A 521 23.28 0.87 -6.98
CA MET A 521 23.34 -0.59 -6.84
C MET A 521 24.32 -1.08 -5.76
N ALA A 522 25.54 -0.53 -5.69
CA ALA A 522 26.54 -0.99 -4.72
C ALA A 522 26.10 -0.74 -3.27
N ALA A 523 25.52 0.44 -2.98
CA ALA A 523 24.96 0.72 -1.66
C ALA A 523 23.73 -0.13 -1.36
N ALA A 524 22.87 -0.40 -2.35
CA ALA A 524 21.73 -1.28 -2.19
C ALA A 524 22.18 -2.72 -1.88
N ASN A 525 23.20 -3.23 -2.56
CA ASN A 525 23.75 -4.56 -2.33
C ASN A 525 24.38 -4.66 -0.94
N ASP A 526 25.25 -3.73 -0.59
CA ASP A 526 25.92 -3.72 0.71
C ASP A 526 24.90 -3.58 1.86
N LEU A 527 23.82 -2.80 1.67
CA LEU A 527 22.73 -2.72 2.63
C LEU A 527 21.95 -4.04 2.72
N SER A 528 21.64 -4.69 1.60
CA SER A 528 20.98 -6.00 1.58
C SER A 528 21.79 -7.06 2.34
N VAL A 529 23.12 -7.05 2.20
CA VAL A 529 24.02 -7.94 2.96
C VAL A 529 23.89 -7.70 4.46
N GLN A 530 23.91 -6.44 4.92
CA GLN A 530 23.73 -6.12 6.35
C GLN A 530 22.38 -6.60 6.87
N LEU A 531 21.32 -6.34 6.10
CA LEU A 531 19.96 -6.74 6.42
C LEU A 531 19.80 -8.26 6.53
N ILE A 532 20.34 -9.02 5.57
CA ILE A 532 20.33 -10.49 5.59
C ILE A 532 21.07 -11.04 6.81
N ASN A 533 22.26 -10.50 7.12
CA ASN A 533 23.05 -10.93 8.28
C ASN A 533 22.34 -10.72 9.62
N HIS A 534 21.43 -9.74 9.69
CA HIS A 534 20.60 -9.46 10.86
C HIS A 534 19.18 -10.07 10.80
N ARG A 535 18.89 -10.92 9.81
CA ARG A 535 17.56 -11.51 9.56
C ARG A 535 16.45 -10.47 9.37
N GLN A 536 16.80 -9.30 8.81
CA GLN A 536 15.91 -8.19 8.51
C GLN A 536 15.73 -8.05 6.98
N TYR A 537 15.20 -9.09 6.34
CA TYR A 537 15.10 -9.18 4.89
C TYR A 537 14.27 -8.03 4.29
N ASP A 538 14.73 -7.51 3.14
CA ASP A 538 14.02 -6.51 2.33
C ASP A 538 14.22 -6.81 0.84
N ALA A 539 13.25 -7.50 0.24
CA ALA A 539 13.25 -7.89 -1.16
C ALA A 539 12.97 -6.73 -2.12
N SER A 540 12.54 -5.56 -1.61
CA SER A 540 12.29 -4.39 -2.46
C SER A 540 13.60 -3.71 -2.86
N LEU A 541 14.65 -3.85 -2.04
CA LEU A 541 15.92 -3.13 -2.16
C LEU A 541 16.71 -3.48 -3.43
N LEU A 542 16.83 -4.77 -3.77
CA LEU A 542 17.57 -5.21 -4.97
C LEU A 542 16.69 -5.51 -6.18
N ARG A 543 15.36 -5.43 -6.03
CA ARG A 543 14.41 -5.64 -7.12
C ARG A 543 14.69 -4.80 -8.37
N PRO A 544 15.09 -3.50 -8.28
CA PRO A 544 15.38 -2.70 -9.48
C PRO A 544 16.68 -3.10 -10.21
N PHE A 545 17.56 -3.86 -9.54
CA PHE A 545 18.90 -4.18 -10.03
C PHE A 545 19.07 -5.64 -10.47
N ALA A 546 18.23 -6.54 -9.96
CA ALA A 546 18.29 -7.97 -10.30
C ALA A 546 17.90 -8.24 -11.76
N GLY A 547 18.55 -9.22 -12.37
CA GLY A 547 18.31 -9.63 -13.76
C GLY A 547 19.53 -10.21 -14.46
N ALA A 548 19.39 -10.47 -15.77
CA ALA A 548 20.42 -11.12 -16.58
C ALA A 548 21.75 -10.34 -16.65
N ASN A 549 21.70 -9.01 -16.56
CA ASN A 549 22.88 -8.14 -16.63
C ASN A 549 23.44 -7.78 -15.24
N ALA A 550 22.82 -8.29 -14.16
CA ALA A 550 23.25 -7.99 -12.81
C ALA A 550 24.45 -8.85 -12.42
N PRO A 551 25.34 -8.36 -11.52
CA PRO A 551 26.35 -9.18 -10.88
C PRO A 551 25.70 -10.38 -10.17
N GLN A 552 26.42 -11.51 -10.10
CA GLN A 552 25.90 -12.71 -9.46
C GLN A 552 25.57 -12.48 -7.98
N GLU A 553 26.37 -11.69 -7.26
CA GLU A 553 26.12 -11.34 -5.86
C GLU A 553 24.78 -10.62 -5.68
N VAL A 554 24.37 -9.76 -6.62
CA VAL A 554 23.08 -9.05 -6.56
C VAL A 554 21.91 -10.03 -6.73
N ASN A 555 21.99 -10.92 -7.74
CA ASN A 555 20.94 -11.91 -7.97
C ASN A 555 20.83 -12.91 -6.81
N VAL A 556 21.97 -13.35 -6.26
CA VAL A 556 22.03 -14.24 -5.08
C VAL A 556 21.42 -13.56 -3.86
N ASN A 557 21.84 -12.33 -3.52
CA ASN A 557 21.31 -11.61 -2.36
C ASN A 557 19.82 -11.31 -2.50
N GLN A 558 19.35 -10.95 -3.70
CA GLN A 558 17.92 -10.77 -3.98
C GLN A 558 17.14 -12.08 -3.83
N LEU A 559 17.68 -13.21 -4.30
CA LEU A 559 17.07 -14.52 -4.13
C LEU A 559 16.92 -14.87 -2.65
N ILE A 560 17.97 -14.65 -1.85
CA ILE A 560 17.93 -14.86 -0.38
C ILE A 560 16.83 -14.03 0.27
N ALA A 561 16.74 -12.73 -0.05
CA ALA A 561 15.71 -11.85 0.51
C ALA A 561 14.29 -12.32 0.14
N LEU A 562 14.05 -12.66 -1.12
CA LEU A 562 12.74 -13.13 -1.60
C LEU A 562 12.31 -14.45 -0.94
N LEU A 563 13.21 -15.41 -0.78
CA LEU A 563 12.91 -16.68 -0.13
C LEU A 563 12.47 -16.48 1.33
N ASN A 564 13.19 -15.64 2.07
CA ASN A 564 12.92 -15.43 3.50
C ASN A 564 11.64 -14.60 3.75
N GLU A 565 11.28 -13.71 2.82
CA GLU A 565 9.99 -13.00 2.84
C GLU A 565 8.80 -13.85 2.38
N GLY A 566 9.02 -15.03 1.81
CA GLY A 566 7.97 -15.90 1.30
C GLY A 566 7.46 -15.52 -0.09
N LEU A 567 8.25 -14.75 -0.86
CA LEU A 567 7.96 -14.35 -2.24
C LEU A 567 8.56 -15.35 -3.23
N TYR A 568 8.23 -16.63 -3.05
CA TYR A 568 8.79 -17.78 -3.78
C TYR A 568 8.65 -17.73 -5.31
N ALA A 569 7.54 -17.21 -5.84
CA ALA A 569 7.35 -17.10 -7.30
C ALA A 569 8.28 -16.03 -7.91
N SER A 570 8.53 -14.95 -7.16
CA SER A 570 9.50 -13.92 -7.55
C SER A 570 10.93 -14.42 -7.35
N ALA A 571 11.19 -15.17 -6.27
CA ALA A 571 12.45 -15.89 -6.07
C ALA A 571 12.75 -16.79 -7.27
N ASP A 572 11.75 -17.52 -7.75
CA ASP A 572 11.89 -18.40 -8.89
C ASP A 572 12.31 -17.65 -10.16
N SER A 573 11.72 -16.48 -10.38
CA SER A 573 12.08 -15.62 -11.51
C SER A 573 13.53 -15.15 -11.43
N VAL A 574 14.03 -14.78 -10.24
CA VAL A 574 15.42 -14.35 -10.03
C VAL A 574 16.40 -15.52 -10.12
N ALA A 575 16.00 -16.71 -9.69
CA ALA A 575 16.84 -17.91 -9.72
C ALA A 575 17.33 -18.27 -11.14
N HIS A 576 16.58 -17.90 -12.19
CA HIS A 576 17.00 -18.08 -13.58
C HIS A 576 18.27 -17.30 -13.96
N PHE A 577 18.64 -16.29 -13.19
CA PHE A 577 19.84 -15.47 -13.41
C PHE A 577 20.99 -15.80 -12.45
N VAL A 578 20.81 -16.81 -11.60
CA VAL A 578 21.83 -17.31 -10.68
C VAL A 578 22.48 -18.55 -11.29
N ASN A 579 23.80 -18.50 -11.47
CA ASN A 579 24.55 -19.63 -11.99
C ASN A 579 24.58 -20.77 -10.96
N ASP A 580 24.27 -21.99 -11.39
CA ASP A 580 24.40 -23.18 -10.56
C ASP A 580 25.89 -23.56 -10.39
N ASN A 581 26.37 -23.56 -9.15
CA ASN A 581 27.71 -23.92 -8.74
C ASN A 581 27.70 -24.41 -7.28
N GLU A 582 28.84 -24.85 -6.76
CA GLU A 582 28.95 -25.43 -5.41
C GLU A 582 28.34 -24.55 -4.30
N SER A 583 28.44 -23.22 -4.41
CA SER A 583 27.92 -22.27 -3.41
C SER A 583 26.42 -21.97 -3.55
N THR A 584 25.85 -22.14 -4.74
CA THR A 584 24.47 -21.75 -5.06
C THR A 584 23.54 -22.95 -5.29
N HIS A 585 24.07 -24.15 -5.51
CA HIS A 585 23.28 -25.34 -5.84
C HIS A 585 22.20 -25.65 -4.80
N THR A 586 22.55 -25.65 -3.51
CA THR A 586 21.57 -25.88 -2.43
C THR A 586 20.52 -24.79 -2.38
N MET A 587 20.87 -23.53 -2.66
CA MET A 587 19.91 -22.41 -2.70
C MET A 587 18.92 -22.56 -3.85
N LEU A 588 19.40 -22.97 -5.04
CA LEU A 588 18.54 -23.24 -6.19
C LEU A 588 17.61 -24.42 -5.91
N ALA A 589 18.09 -25.48 -5.25
CA ALA A 589 17.26 -26.59 -4.81
C ALA A 589 16.20 -26.14 -3.78
N VAL A 590 16.57 -25.31 -2.81
CA VAL A 590 15.61 -24.72 -1.84
C VAL A 590 14.53 -23.93 -2.56
N ASN A 591 14.91 -23.06 -3.51
CA ASN A 591 13.95 -22.32 -4.33
C ASN A 591 13.03 -23.26 -5.12
N ALA A 592 13.57 -24.35 -5.69
CA ALA A 592 12.79 -25.31 -6.47
C ALA A 592 11.76 -26.05 -5.62
N VAL A 593 12.14 -26.56 -4.45
CA VAL A 593 11.21 -27.28 -3.57
C VAL A 593 10.16 -26.34 -2.99
N LEU A 594 10.51 -25.10 -2.63
CA LEU A 594 9.52 -24.11 -2.17
C LEU A 594 8.49 -23.77 -3.25
N ASN A 595 8.84 -23.91 -4.53
CA ASN A 595 7.93 -23.79 -5.67
C ASN A 595 7.28 -25.13 -6.09
N GLY A 596 7.38 -26.18 -5.27
CA GLY A 596 6.70 -27.45 -5.47
C GLY A 596 7.37 -28.42 -6.46
N ARG A 597 8.65 -28.21 -6.78
CA ARG A 597 9.43 -29.12 -7.64
C ARG A 597 10.28 -30.06 -6.77
N TYR A 598 9.83 -31.31 -6.67
CA TYR A 598 10.40 -32.33 -5.78
C TYR A 598 11.05 -33.51 -6.55
N ASP A 599 11.68 -33.24 -7.68
CA ASP A 599 12.44 -34.27 -8.40
C ASP A 599 13.54 -34.90 -7.52
N SER A 600 14.03 -36.06 -7.96
CA SER A 600 14.97 -36.86 -7.15
C SER A 600 16.25 -36.12 -6.81
N GLU A 601 16.69 -35.20 -7.67
CA GLU A 601 17.89 -34.39 -7.44
C GLU A 601 17.63 -33.34 -6.36
N ASN A 602 16.58 -32.53 -6.51
CA ASN A 602 16.19 -31.53 -5.50
C ASN A 602 15.90 -32.17 -4.14
N TYR A 603 15.17 -33.29 -4.10
CA TYR A 603 14.96 -34.05 -2.87
C TYR A 603 16.28 -34.47 -2.23
N ALA A 604 17.18 -35.10 -2.99
CA ALA A 604 18.44 -35.60 -2.46
C ALA A 604 19.34 -34.48 -1.95
N THR A 605 19.37 -33.33 -2.62
CA THR A 605 20.14 -32.15 -2.20
C THR A 605 19.61 -31.60 -0.88
N ILE A 606 18.29 -31.48 -0.72
CA ILE A 606 17.69 -30.98 0.52
C ILE A 606 17.78 -32.00 1.66
N ALA A 607 17.51 -33.29 1.43
CA ALA A 607 17.59 -34.32 2.46
C ALA A 607 18.99 -34.41 3.10
N LYS A 608 20.05 -34.20 2.31
CA LYS A 608 21.45 -34.16 2.80
C LYS A 608 21.73 -33.04 3.79
N THR A 609 20.95 -31.95 3.79
CA THR A 609 21.17 -30.81 4.69
C THR A 609 20.77 -31.11 6.14
N GLY A 610 19.90 -32.10 6.37
CA GLY A 610 19.54 -32.53 7.72
C GLY A 610 18.26 -33.35 7.78
N LYS A 611 18.12 -34.13 8.85
CA LYS A 611 16.96 -35.02 9.09
C LYS A 611 15.62 -34.27 9.12
N ARG A 612 15.59 -33.08 9.72
CA ARG A 612 14.40 -32.21 9.75
C ARG A 612 13.92 -31.88 8.33
N ASN A 613 14.84 -31.47 7.47
CA ASN A 613 14.54 -31.13 6.09
C ASN A 613 14.09 -32.35 5.29
N GLU A 614 14.68 -33.52 5.54
CA GLU A 614 14.20 -34.77 4.93
C GLU A 614 12.75 -35.10 5.33
N VAL A 615 12.39 -35.00 6.62
CA VAL A 615 11.00 -35.21 7.09
C VAL A 615 10.04 -34.22 6.43
N VAL A 616 10.41 -32.94 6.41
CA VAL A 616 9.62 -31.87 5.78
C VAL A 616 9.39 -32.14 4.29
N MET A 617 10.42 -32.60 3.57
CA MET A 617 10.32 -32.97 2.16
C MET A 617 9.41 -34.18 1.95
N LEU A 618 9.53 -35.22 2.77
CA LEU A 618 8.65 -36.40 2.71
C LEU A 618 7.19 -36.03 2.94
N LEU A 619 6.89 -35.14 3.90
CA LEU A 619 5.56 -34.59 4.13
C LEU A 619 5.05 -33.77 2.93
N ALA A 620 5.91 -32.94 2.34
CA ALA A 620 5.54 -32.14 1.16
C ALA A 620 5.25 -33.01 -0.08
N MET A 621 5.90 -34.16 -0.18
CA MET A 621 5.68 -35.19 -1.21
C MET A 621 4.53 -36.16 -0.89
N LYS A 622 3.86 -36.00 0.25
CA LYS A 622 2.78 -36.90 0.74
C LYS A 622 3.22 -38.35 0.93
N LEU A 623 4.47 -38.55 1.36
CA LEU A 623 5.03 -39.86 1.70
C LEU A 623 4.96 -40.06 3.22
N ASP A 624 3.74 -40.04 3.77
CA ASP A 624 3.49 -39.86 5.20
C ASP A 624 4.04 -41.00 6.06
N ASP A 625 3.97 -42.25 5.61
CA ASP A 625 4.59 -43.40 6.32
C ASP A 625 6.11 -43.28 6.41
N ALA A 626 6.76 -42.78 5.35
CA ALA A 626 8.20 -42.57 5.34
C ALA A 626 8.57 -41.39 6.23
N ALA A 627 7.78 -40.31 6.18
CA ALA A 627 7.94 -39.15 7.05
C ALA A 627 7.82 -39.54 8.52
N LEU A 628 6.81 -40.34 8.91
CA LEU A 628 6.64 -40.81 10.29
C LEU A 628 7.84 -41.61 10.76
N ARG A 629 8.32 -42.59 9.96
CA ARG A 629 9.51 -43.37 10.31
C ARG A 629 10.75 -42.48 10.52
N MET A 630 10.95 -41.49 9.64
CA MET A 630 12.08 -40.59 9.75
C MET A 630 11.93 -39.60 10.92
N SER A 631 10.71 -39.17 11.22
CA SER A 631 10.40 -38.22 12.29
C SER A 631 10.78 -38.76 13.69
N ARG A 632 10.75 -40.08 13.88
CA ARG A 632 11.20 -40.74 15.11
C ARG A 632 12.71 -40.63 15.36
N ASN A 633 13.48 -40.27 14.33
CA ASN A 633 14.93 -40.04 14.43
C ASN A 633 15.29 -38.56 14.67
N LEU A 634 14.29 -37.68 14.76
CA LEU A 634 14.46 -36.28 15.13
C LEU A 634 14.73 -36.17 16.64
N PRO A 635 15.47 -35.14 17.07
CA PRO A 635 15.83 -35.00 18.48
C PRO A 635 14.63 -34.56 19.34
N ASP A 636 14.52 -35.12 20.55
CA ASP A 636 13.45 -34.82 21.52
C ASP A 636 13.63 -33.50 22.28
N ASN A 637 14.77 -32.81 22.11
CA ASN A 637 15.04 -31.53 22.76
C ASN A 637 14.63 -30.32 21.89
N GLU A 638 13.96 -30.54 20.76
CA GLU A 638 13.51 -29.49 19.85
C GLU A 638 11.99 -29.46 19.72
N ALA A 639 11.38 -28.29 19.97
CA ALA A 639 9.93 -28.11 19.88
C ALA A 639 9.38 -28.45 18.47
N VAL A 640 10.09 -28.03 17.42
CA VAL A 640 9.71 -28.29 16.02
C VAL A 640 9.73 -29.79 15.71
N SER A 641 10.62 -30.56 16.34
CA SER A 641 10.69 -32.02 16.13
C SER A 641 9.46 -32.75 16.68
N HIS A 642 8.91 -32.29 17.80
CA HIS A 642 7.62 -32.76 18.31
C HIS A 642 6.46 -32.32 17.41
N TYR A 643 6.49 -31.07 16.93
CA TYR A 643 5.46 -30.57 16.02
C TYR A 643 5.39 -31.36 14.69
N LEU A 644 6.55 -31.62 14.07
CA LEU A 644 6.61 -32.41 12.84
C LEU A 644 6.16 -33.86 13.04
N ARG A 645 6.45 -34.46 14.21
CA ARG A 645 5.92 -35.76 14.59
C ARG A 645 4.40 -35.74 14.72
N ALA A 646 3.83 -34.71 15.33
CA ALA A 646 2.38 -34.54 15.43
C ALA A 646 1.72 -34.50 14.04
N ILE A 647 2.29 -33.75 13.08
CA ILE A 647 1.81 -33.76 11.68
C ILE A 647 1.85 -35.18 11.10
N CYS A 648 2.98 -35.88 11.24
CA CYS A 648 3.14 -37.24 10.69
C CYS A 648 2.11 -38.21 11.28
N LEU A 649 1.89 -38.16 12.60
CA LEU A 649 0.92 -38.99 13.31
C LEU A 649 -0.52 -38.66 12.90
N ASN A 650 -0.87 -37.38 12.77
CA ASN A 650 -2.22 -37.00 12.36
C ASN A 650 -2.54 -37.49 10.93
N ARG A 651 -1.59 -37.33 10.00
CA ARG A 651 -1.72 -37.82 8.62
C ARG A 651 -1.76 -39.34 8.49
N THR A 652 -1.25 -40.07 9.49
CA THR A 652 -1.25 -41.54 9.53
C THR A 652 -2.38 -42.11 10.39
N ASP A 653 -3.39 -41.29 10.73
CA ASP A 653 -4.60 -41.65 11.47
C ASP A 653 -4.35 -42.06 12.94
N ASP A 654 -3.35 -41.44 13.58
CA ASP A 654 -3.14 -41.50 15.04
C ASP A 654 -3.29 -40.10 15.70
N PRO A 655 -4.52 -39.56 15.76
CA PRO A 655 -4.75 -38.21 16.29
C PRO A 655 -4.50 -38.13 17.81
N THR A 656 -4.53 -39.26 18.53
CA THR A 656 -4.33 -39.28 19.98
C THR A 656 -2.86 -39.04 20.31
N GLU A 657 -1.95 -39.79 19.69
CA GLU A 657 -0.51 -39.58 19.86
C GLU A 657 -0.09 -38.23 19.25
N ALA A 658 -0.68 -37.83 18.12
CA ALA A 658 -0.43 -36.53 17.51
C ALA A 658 -0.72 -35.36 18.46
N TYR A 659 -1.85 -35.39 19.16
CA TYR A 659 -2.21 -34.33 20.12
C TYR A 659 -1.24 -34.25 21.31
N GLU A 660 -0.74 -35.39 21.80
CA GLU A 660 0.25 -35.41 22.89
C GLU A 660 1.62 -34.87 22.44
N GLU A 661 2.08 -35.20 21.24
CA GLU A 661 3.28 -34.60 20.64
C GLU A 661 3.13 -33.09 20.43
N LEU A 662 1.94 -32.65 19.99
CA LEU A 662 1.64 -31.24 19.78
C LEU A 662 1.65 -30.45 21.11
N LYS A 663 1.11 -31.02 22.20
CA LYS A 663 1.22 -30.44 23.55
C LYS A 663 2.67 -30.27 23.99
N ARG A 664 3.53 -31.27 23.75
CA ARG A 664 4.97 -31.20 24.08
C ARG A 664 5.63 -30.07 23.30
N ALA A 665 5.34 -29.95 22.00
CA ALA A 665 5.83 -28.85 21.17
C ALA A 665 5.45 -27.49 21.77
N PHE A 666 4.18 -27.29 22.16
CA PHE A 666 3.71 -26.03 22.75
C PHE A 666 4.31 -25.72 24.12
N ALA A 667 4.57 -26.76 24.93
CA ALA A 667 5.23 -26.59 26.21
C ALA A 667 6.68 -26.10 26.07
N MET A 668 7.35 -26.48 24.99
CA MET A 668 8.73 -26.09 24.68
C MET A 668 8.81 -24.74 23.95
N ASP A 669 7.89 -24.48 23.02
CA ASP A 669 7.79 -23.22 22.30
C ASP A 669 6.30 -22.85 22.08
N ALA A 670 5.84 -21.88 22.87
CA ALA A 670 4.46 -21.41 22.82
C ALA A 670 4.10 -20.72 21.48
N SER A 671 5.07 -20.23 20.71
CA SER A 671 4.81 -19.57 19.43
C SER A 671 4.24 -20.53 18.38
N LEU A 672 4.54 -21.83 18.50
CA LEU A 672 3.99 -22.88 17.64
C LEU A 672 2.46 -23.00 17.74
N LYS A 673 1.85 -22.53 18.85
CA LYS A 673 0.40 -22.52 19.01
C LYS A 673 -0.29 -21.58 18.01
N GLU A 674 0.35 -20.46 17.68
CA GLU A 674 -0.19 -19.54 16.67
C GLU A 674 -0.08 -20.15 15.27
N ILE A 675 1.00 -20.89 15.00
CA ILE A 675 1.15 -21.65 13.75
C ILE A 675 0.07 -22.73 13.64
N ALA A 676 -0.17 -23.49 14.70
CA ALA A 676 -1.15 -24.57 14.71
C ALA A 676 -2.59 -24.12 14.44
N LYS A 677 -2.95 -22.87 14.75
CA LYS A 677 -4.28 -22.32 14.45
C LYS A 677 -4.55 -22.19 12.96
N THR A 678 -3.49 -22.02 12.15
CA THR A 678 -3.57 -21.78 10.71
C THR A 678 -3.01 -22.94 9.89
N ASP A 679 -2.56 -23.99 10.56
CA ASP A 679 -1.96 -25.18 9.96
C ASP A 679 -3.00 -26.28 9.77
N GLY A 680 -3.40 -26.48 8.51
CA GLY A 680 -4.45 -27.45 8.14
C GLY A 680 -4.14 -28.88 8.60
N ASP A 681 -2.86 -29.21 8.79
CA ASP A 681 -2.40 -30.53 9.25
C ASP A 681 -2.73 -30.83 10.73
N VAL A 682 -3.03 -29.82 11.55
CA VAL A 682 -3.24 -29.99 13.01
C VAL A 682 -4.39 -29.15 13.58
N THR A 683 -5.05 -28.31 12.77
CA THR A 683 -6.14 -27.44 13.23
C THR A 683 -7.31 -28.20 13.87
N ASP A 684 -7.60 -29.40 13.39
CA ASP A 684 -8.64 -30.29 13.91
C ASP A 684 -8.31 -30.80 15.31
N LEU A 685 -7.04 -31.10 15.60
CA LEU A 685 -6.57 -31.52 16.92
C LEU A 685 -6.80 -30.44 18.01
N LEU A 686 -6.77 -29.16 17.63
CA LEU A 686 -7.01 -28.04 18.55
C LEU A 686 -8.48 -27.92 19.00
N SER A 687 -9.42 -28.47 18.21
CA SER A 687 -10.84 -28.42 18.55
C SER A 687 -11.20 -29.33 19.74
N THR A 688 -10.34 -30.30 20.06
CA THR A 688 -10.46 -31.25 21.18
C THR A 688 -10.37 -30.57 22.55
N ASP A 689 -9.74 -29.39 22.66
CA ASP A 689 -9.68 -28.59 23.90
C ASP A 689 -11.05 -28.12 24.39
N LYS A 690 -12.10 -28.12 23.55
CA LYS A 690 -13.45 -27.68 23.92
C LYS A 690 -14.34 -28.79 24.49
N GLN A 691 -13.87 -30.03 24.55
CA GLN A 691 -14.64 -31.18 25.03
C GLN A 691 -14.16 -31.75 26.38
N GLN A 692 -13.22 -31.10 27.06
CA GLN A 692 -12.80 -31.45 28.43
C GLN A 692 -13.26 -30.44 29.48
#